data_AF-Q22WY0-F1
#
_entry.id   AF-Q22WY0-F1
#
_cell.length_a   1.000
_cell.length_b   1.000
_cell.length_c   1.000
_cell.angle_alpha   90.00
_cell.angle_beta   90.00
_cell.angle_gamma   90.00
#
_symmetry.space_group_name_H-M   'P 1'
#
loop_
_entity.id
_entity.type
_entity.pdbx_description
1 polymer ?
#
loop_
_entity_poly.entity_id
_entity_poly.type
_entity_poly.pdbx_seq_one_letter_code
_entity_poly.pdbx_strand_id
1 'polypeptide(L)'
;MKKFANLIIISCFILAVTSQPPIVGNSLECNFNAQSCDKCAQGSAAILKLFDYVNGFCRVKDCSQLTIGNNLNGWVCNSCSSVSQVPGIISQGQYFDGTKCVNQCSQGYFANKENGFVCQLANPGQPVDCSFDKTGCKACYFFINQNNQFSFDKNSQMCFVNDCSSNVNSKLNGWICQSCKSAKGSGNIPKGQYYDGQTCVDTCPQGLSASLDTQFICQPPPNPGKAVGCSKDQSTCQECEFDSSVFKQFAYQSANNCYVKDCHVTALLGLSSGWICNSCSQAQGKGNIPKGQYFDNRNCVTNCPIGKSASAQTGFECLANPQPTPCSQDFSTCTGCGDTAATQQLFTYINGNNCAVNDCSITTIGSNLNGWICNSCSTTEIPNTITKGRYYYNKSCVDTCPSGYQASAATGYNCQKINPGSDVSCSSGNQACGNCGSTRAQQLFISSNKGQSCKVKDCSSTTIGSNLNGWICQSCLSASGTGNIASGQYFDGRSCVNTCPIGSTVSKDTGYVCQFPPSSGNPVPCSSDSQTCGGCGTTDDIQGLFSRGTGNTCQVTDCNLSVVGSNLNGWVCNSCSQTNSDHNIAKGQYYNGTTCVDTCPKGQQASAATGFVCQYPPNPGSSVTCSSDSSTCNGCGQSKNISSLFTYKTGNNCSVSDCNSTVIGSNLNGWICNSCSSASGANNIVKGKYYNGITCVDSCPAGQQANAATGFICKNIPNPGTPVACSTDSSTCNGCFSNLGSSIFTYGTGNNCYVTDCTASTLREYNGWVCNSCNSASGDGNIAAGQYFNGRYCVSSCPSGQYANLSTQYVCQPIVGNPGTPVTCSSDSSTCGGCGQTNAIQNLFTFGVGNSCFVVDCTASTVGSNLNGWVCNSCSSATGNGNITVGQYYNGTTCVASCPPGQQASLSTGWVCQPIPNPGSNVTCSNDSQTCAGCGLTNDIQKLFTHGTQNQCSVTDCSSAVVGSNLNGWVCNSCSTAKGQNNIATGQYYNGTTCVASCPNGQSASASTGYVCKPGSSPAPVNNNASQSSIISYILAFVMLKLLI
;
A
#
# COMPACT_ATOMS: atom_id res chain seq x y z
N MET A 1 7.68 -21.08 -108.01
CA MET A 1 7.47 -21.87 -109.24
C MET A 1 7.34 -23.35 -108.88
N LYS A 2 6.78 -24.17 -109.78
CA LYS A 2 7.06 -25.60 -110.12
C LYS A 2 7.98 -26.44 -109.18
N LYS A 3 7.83 -27.76 -109.04
CA LYS A 3 6.73 -28.77 -109.26
C LYS A 3 7.35 -30.17 -108.99
N PHE A 4 6.65 -31.09 -108.30
CA PHE A 4 6.76 -32.57 -108.44
C PHE A 4 8.13 -33.21 -108.05
N ALA A 5 8.31 -34.54 -107.86
CA ALA A 5 7.45 -35.65 -107.39
C ALA A 5 8.31 -36.92 -107.13
N ASN A 6 7.67 -38.08 -106.92
CA ASN A 6 8.20 -39.45 -107.05
C ASN A 6 9.07 -40.05 -105.92
N LEU A 7 8.43 -40.23 -104.77
CA LEU A 7 8.09 -41.57 -104.24
C LEU A 7 8.71 -42.80 -104.95
N ILE A 8 9.44 -43.63 -104.19
CA ILE A 8 9.46 -45.11 -104.31
C ILE A 8 9.37 -45.68 -102.88
N ILE A 9 8.60 -46.76 -102.69
CA ILE A 9 8.46 -47.48 -101.41
C ILE A 9 9.03 -48.90 -101.58
N ILE A 10 9.80 -49.36 -100.58
CA ILE A 10 10.11 -50.79 -100.37
C ILE A 10 9.68 -51.14 -98.95
N SER A 11 8.87 -52.18 -98.80
CA SER A 11 8.31 -52.61 -97.53
C SER A 11 9.20 -53.64 -96.82
N CYS A 12 9.65 -53.33 -95.61
CA CYS A 12 10.19 -54.34 -94.69
C CYS A 12 9.10 -54.74 -93.68
N PHE A 13 8.93 -56.05 -93.46
CA PHE A 13 8.14 -56.56 -92.34
C PHE A 13 8.87 -56.26 -91.03
N ILE A 14 8.27 -55.42 -90.18
CA ILE A 14 8.71 -55.25 -88.79
C ILE A 14 7.82 -56.13 -87.91
N LEU A 15 8.43 -56.99 -87.10
CA LEU A 15 7.74 -57.71 -86.03
C LEU A 15 7.27 -56.69 -84.99
N ALA A 16 5.98 -56.36 -85.03
CA ALA A 16 5.33 -55.52 -84.02
C ALA A 16 5.23 -56.29 -82.70
N VAL A 17 6.30 -56.24 -81.89
CA VAL A 17 6.23 -56.61 -80.48
C VAL A 17 5.22 -55.67 -79.82
N THR A 18 4.03 -56.18 -79.52
CA THR A 18 3.00 -55.43 -78.79
C THR A 18 3.48 -55.24 -77.35
N SER A 19 4.21 -54.15 -77.11
CA SER A 19 4.60 -53.73 -75.76
C SER A 19 3.33 -53.53 -74.93
N GLN A 20 3.07 -54.45 -74.01
CA GLN A 20 2.02 -54.25 -73.02
C GLN A 20 2.32 -52.96 -72.23
N PRO A 21 1.31 -52.14 -71.89
CA PRO A 21 1.54 -50.94 -71.11
C PRO A 21 2.14 -51.31 -69.75
N PRO A 22 3.11 -50.52 -69.23
CA PRO A 22 3.80 -50.84 -67.99
C PRO A 22 2.83 -50.91 -66.81
N ILE A 23 3.07 -51.86 -65.91
CA ILE A 23 2.21 -52.15 -64.76
C ILE A 23 2.57 -51.16 -63.63
N VAL A 24 2.14 -49.90 -63.78
CA VAL A 24 2.52 -48.82 -62.86
C VAL A 24 2.02 -49.11 -61.44
N GLY A 25 2.93 -49.02 -60.45
CA GLY A 25 2.62 -49.23 -59.04
C GLY A 25 1.89 -48.05 -58.38
N ASN A 26 1.39 -48.27 -57.17
CA ASN A 26 0.79 -47.24 -56.32
C ASN A 26 1.80 -46.14 -55.94
N SER A 27 1.29 -44.91 -55.80
CA SER A 27 2.01 -43.75 -55.25
C SER A 27 2.34 -43.93 -53.76
N LEU A 28 3.57 -43.56 -53.37
CA LEU A 28 4.13 -43.71 -52.04
C LEU A 28 4.75 -42.40 -51.52
N GLU A 29 4.61 -42.21 -50.20
CA GLU A 29 5.21 -41.12 -49.43
C GLU A 29 6.50 -41.58 -48.72
N CYS A 30 7.53 -41.93 -49.49
CA CYS A 30 8.90 -42.07 -48.96
C CYS A 30 9.69 -40.75 -49.01
N ASN A 31 9.28 -39.83 -49.89
CA ASN A 31 9.97 -38.57 -50.14
C ASN A 31 9.49 -37.44 -49.21
N PHE A 32 9.92 -37.49 -47.95
CA PHE A 32 9.81 -36.35 -47.05
C PHE A 32 10.92 -35.32 -47.38
N ASN A 33 10.51 -34.15 -47.87
CA ASN A 33 11.30 -32.92 -48.07
C ASN A 33 12.38 -32.92 -49.20
N ALA A 34 12.26 -33.75 -50.24
CA ALA A 34 13.09 -33.65 -51.46
C ALA A 34 12.24 -33.68 -52.75
N GLN A 35 12.87 -33.79 -53.92
CA GLN A 35 12.21 -34.00 -55.22
C GLN A 35 12.68 -35.30 -55.90
N SER A 36 13.01 -36.33 -55.10
CA SER A 36 13.62 -37.58 -55.56
C SER A 36 13.10 -38.79 -54.79
N CYS A 37 13.30 -39.98 -55.35
CA CYS A 37 12.86 -41.25 -54.76
C CYS A 37 13.99 -42.02 -54.04
N ASP A 38 15.09 -41.35 -53.72
CA ASP A 38 16.30 -41.95 -53.12
C ASP A 38 16.00 -42.64 -51.77
N LYS A 39 15.01 -42.12 -51.03
CA LYS A 39 14.50 -42.69 -49.77
C LYS A 39 13.69 -43.98 -49.98
N CYS A 40 12.91 -44.09 -51.07
CA CYS A 40 12.29 -45.36 -51.47
C CYS A 40 13.37 -46.38 -51.88
N ALA A 41 14.43 -45.91 -52.55
CA ALA A 41 15.52 -46.76 -53.03
C ALA A 41 16.49 -47.23 -51.93
N GLN A 42 16.45 -46.63 -50.74
CA GLN A 42 17.33 -46.93 -49.60
C GLN A 42 18.83 -46.97 -49.98
N GLY A 43 19.24 -46.06 -50.88
CA GLY A 43 20.62 -45.96 -51.39
C GLY A 43 20.97 -46.88 -52.56
N SER A 44 20.11 -47.83 -52.95
CA SER A 44 20.37 -48.71 -54.11
C SER A 44 20.07 -48.00 -55.43
N ALA A 45 21.14 -47.69 -56.19
CA ALA A 45 21.03 -47.09 -57.53
C ALA A 45 20.34 -48.01 -58.56
N ALA A 46 20.20 -49.31 -58.28
CA ALA A 46 19.41 -50.22 -59.09
C ALA A 46 17.90 -50.08 -58.78
N ILE A 47 17.54 -50.04 -57.49
CA ILE A 47 16.15 -49.85 -57.05
C ILE A 47 15.65 -48.45 -57.43
N LEU A 48 16.50 -47.41 -57.35
CA LEU A 48 16.12 -46.04 -57.71
C LEU A 48 15.61 -45.91 -59.16
N LYS A 49 16.18 -46.69 -60.09
CA LYS A 49 15.75 -46.70 -61.50
C LYS A 49 14.35 -47.28 -61.69
N LEU A 50 13.81 -48.00 -60.71
CA LEU A 50 12.46 -48.55 -60.71
C LEU A 50 11.39 -47.52 -60.33
N PHE A 51 11.76 -46.34 -59.82
CA PHE A 51 10.81 -45.33 -59.35
C PHE A 51 10.70 -44.11 -60.28
N ASP A 52 9.47 -43.66 -60.51
CA ASP A 52 9.16 -42.31 -61.01
C ASP A 52 8.69 -41.41 -59.86
N TYR A 53 9.14 -40.16 -59.86
CA TYR A 53 8.63 -39.10 -59.00
C TYR A 53 7.54 -38.31 -59.74
N VAL A 54 6.32 -38.29 -59.21
CA VAL A 54 5.15 -37.65 -59.82
C VAL A 54 4.31 -36.96 -58.76
N ASN A 55 4.06 -35.65 -58.94
CA ASN A 55 3.16 -34.83 -58.11
C ASN A 55 3.41 -34.92 -56.58
N GLY A 56 4.66 -35.07 -56.15
CA GLY A 56 5.03 -35.20 -54.72
C GLY A 56 5.25 -36.63 -54.23
N PHE A 57 4.86 -37.65 -55.02
CA PHE A 57 4.92 -39.05 -54.63
C PHE A 57 5.89 -39.86 -55.49
N CYS A 58 6.34 -41.00 -54.97
CA CYS A 58 7.15 -41.96 -55.70
C CYS A 58 6.33 -43.20 -56.04
N ARG A 59 6.42 -43.72 -57.26
CA ARG A 59 5.73 -44.95 -57.68
C ARG A 59 6.64 -45.83 -58.53
N VAL A 60 6.48 -47.14 -58.45
CA VAL A 60 7.22 -48.06 -59.32
C VAL A 60 6.74 -47.92 -60.77
N LYS A 61 7.66 -47.80 -61.74
CA LYS A 61 7.32 -47.54 -63.15
C LYS A 61 6.59 -48.72 -63.80
N ASP A 62 7.04 -49.93 -63.49
CA ASP A 62 6.48 -51.19 -63.95
C ASP A 62 6.74 -52.30 -62.91
N CYS A 63 5.68 -52.93 -62.44
CA CYS A 63 5.67 -53.99 -61.44
C CYS A 63 5.89 -55.40 -62.01
N SER A 64 6.23 -55.53 -63.30
CA SER A 64 6.54 -56.82 -63.92
C SER A 64 7.83 -57.45 -63.39
N GLN A 65 7.87 -58.78 -63.38
CA GLN A 65 9.05 -59.58 -63.01
C GLN A 65 10.27 -59.28 -63.89
N LEU A 66 10.04 -58.87 -65.15
CA LEU A 66 11.08 -58.56 -66.13
C LEU A 66 11.79 -57.23 -65.84
N THR A 67 11.08 -56.22 -65.33
CA THR A 67 11.65 -54.89 -65.10
C THR A 67 12.34 -54.75 -63.75
N ILE A 68 11.78 -55.33 -62.69
CA ILE A 68 12.36 -55.26 -61.33
C ILE A 68 13.42 -56.35 -61.12
N GLY A 69 13.17 -57.58 -61.58
CA GLY A 69 14.01 -58.74 -61.29
C GLY A 69 14.17 -58.97 -59.78
N ASN A 70 15.43 -59.08 -59.32
CA ASN A 70 15.76 -59.29 -57.91
C ASN A 70 15.91 -57.98 -57.10
N ASN A 71 15.62 -56.81 -57.69
CA ASN A 71 15.85 -55.50 -57.07
C ASN A 71 14.68 -55.11 -56.13
N LEU A 72 14.44 -55.92 -55.11
CA LEU A 72 13.34 -55.76 -54.16
C LEU A 72 13.76 -55.05 -52.87
N ASN A 73 12.85 -54.25 -52.35
CA ASN A 73 12.78 -53.85 -50.95
C ASN A 73 11.30 -53.63 -50.56
N GLY A 74 11.03 -53.28 -49.30
CA GLY A 74 9.66 -53.11 -48.82
C GLY A 74 8.89 -52.00 -49.54
N TRP A 75 9.54 -50.90 -49.95
CA TRP A 75 8.89 -49.87 -50.76
C TRP A 75 8.45 -50.37 -52.14
N VAL A 76 9.28 -51.19 -52.83
CA VAL A 76 8.89 -51.82 -54.10
C VAL A 76 7.72 -52.78 -53.90
N CYS A 77 7.78 -53.65 -52.88
CA CYS A 77 6.67 -54.55 -52.53
C CYS A 77 5.38 -53.76 -52.26
N ASN A 78 5.45 -52.71 -51.44
CA ASN A 78 4.30 -51.88 -51.07
C ASN A 78 3.66 -51.21 -52.30
N SER A 79 4.46 -50.61 -53.20
CA SER A 79 3.99 -49.99 -54.44
C SER A 79 3.26 -50.98 -55.35
N CYS A 80 3.76 -52.22 -55.46
CA CYS A 80 3.21 -53.22 -56.37
C CYS A 80 2.11 -54.12 -55.78
N SER A 81 1.98 -54.16 -54.45
CA SER A 81 1.08 -55.08 -53.72
C SER A 81 -0.42 -54.99 -54.06
N SER A 82 -0.86 -53.86 -54.63
CA SER A 82 -2.25 -53.55 -54.97
C SER A 82 -2.66 -53.96 -56.40
N VAL A 83 -1.71 -54.27 -57.29
CA VAL A 83 -1.96 -54.37 -58.73
C VAL A 83 -2.39 -55.80 -59.14
N SER A 84 -3.26 -56.39 -58.32
CA SER A 84 -3.32 -57.84 -58.05
C SER A 84 -3.95 -58.73 -59.15
N GLN A 85 -4.03 -58.29 -60.40
CA GLN A 85 -4.77 -58.98 -61.47
C GLN A 85 -4.04 -59.18 -62.82
N VAL A 86 -2.73 -58.89 -62.92
CA VAL A 86 -1.96 -59.17 -64.15
C VAL A 86 -0.98 -60.34 -63.95
N PRO A 87 -0.99 -61.39 -64.80
CA PRO A 87 0.02 -62.43 -64.78
C PRO A 87 1.43 -61.88 -65.06
N GLY A 88 2.43 -62.28 -64.28
CA GLY A 88 3.83 -61.84 -64.44
C GLY A 88 4.28 -60.72 -63.51
N ILE A 89 3.46 -60.32 -62.53
CA ILE A 89 3.86 -59.41 -61.43
C ILE A 89 4.64 -60.19 -60.35
N ILE A 90 5.56 -59.51 -59.67
CA ILE A 90 6.33 -60.06 -58.56
C ILE A 90 5.46 -60.24 -57.30
N SER A 91 5.14 -61.49 -56.97
CA SER A 91 4.62 -62.02 -55.68
C SER A 91 3.73 -61.09 -54.83
N GLN A 92 2.44 -61.43 -54.70
CA GLN A 92 1.48 -60.76 -53.83
C GLN A 92 2.00 -60.63 -52.38
N GLY A 93 2.40 -59.42 -51.99
CA GLY A 93 2.92 -59.11 -50.67
C GLY A 93 3.19 -57.63 -50.46
N GLN A 94 2.75 -57.08 -49.33
CA GLN A 94 2.93 -55.66 -48.98
C GLN A 94 4.26 -55.36 -48.29
N TYR A 95 4.91 -56.37 -47.72
CA TYR A 95 6.11 -56.27 -46.90
C TYR A 95 7.25 -57.09 -47.49
N PHE A 96 8.51 -56.76 -47.18
CA PHE A 96 9.68 -57.48 -47.65
C PHE A 96 10.33 -58.27 -46.52
N ASP A 97 10.48 -59.59 -46.68
CA ASP A 97 11.04 -60.47 -45.64
C ASP A 97 12.59 -60.55 -45.63
N GLY A 98 13.25 -59.72 -46.45
CA GLY A 98 14.68 -59.78 -46.73
C GLY A 98 15.03 -60.58 -47.99
N THR A 99 14.09 -61.35 -48.54
CA THR A 99 14.28 -62.17 -49.75
C THR A 99 13.19 -61.99 -50.82
N LYS A 100 11.95 -61.74 -50.42
CA LYS A 100 10.76 -61.64 -51.29
C LYS A 100 9.68 -60.75 -50.68
N CYS A 101 8.64 -60.44 -51.46
CA CYS A 101 7.44 -59.79 -50.92
C CYS A 101 6.52 -60.83 -50.24
N VAL A 102 5.94 -60.46 -49.09
CA VAL A 102 5.03 -61.28 -48.27
C VAL A 102 3.82 -60.47 -47.80
N ASN A 103 2.67 -61.13 -47.65
CA ASN A 103 1.44 -60.48 -47.16
C ASN A 103 1.45 -60.22 -45.65
N GLN A 104 2.25 -60.96 -44.88
CA GLN A 104 2.43 -60.81 -43.44
C GLN A 104 3.87 -61.19 -43.07
N CYS A 105 4.45 -60.53 -42.07
CA CYS A 105 5.74 -60.94 -41.50
C CYS A 105 5.60 -62.18 -40.61
N SER A 106 6.69 -62.92 -40.45
CA SER A 106 6.77 -64.06 -39.52
C SER A 106 6.49 -63.65 -38.07
N GLN A 107 6.02 -64.59 -37.24
CA GLN A 107 5.70 -64.33 -35.84
C GLN A 107 6.91 -63.71 -35.08
N GLY A 108 6.68 -62.59 -34.40
CA GLY A 108 7.72 -61.80 -33.73
C GLY A 108 8.40 -60.74 -34.60
N TYR A 109 8.05 -60.64 -35.89
CA TYR A 109 8.55 -59.62 -36.81
C TYR A 109 7.41 -58.69 -37.26
N PHE A 110 7.73 -57.44 -37.58
CA PHE A 110 6.77 -56.44 -38.05
C PHE A 110 7.36 -55.56 -39.17
N ALA A 111 6.50 -54.93 -39.96
CA ALA A 111 6.86 -54.02 -41.04
C ALA A 111 5.86 -52.86 -41.11
N ASN A 112 6.35 -51.64 -41.33
CA ASN A 112 5.55 -50.42 -41.40
C ASN A 112 6.20 -49.38 -42.34
N LYS A 113 5.58 -48.20 -42.50
CA LYS A 113 6.11 -47.15 -43.38
C LYS A 113 7.46 -46.63 -42.91
N GLU A 114 7.66 -46.63 -41.60
CA GLU A 114 8.80 -46.09 -40.87
C GLU A 114 10.06 -46.94 -41.10
N ASN A 115 9.95 -48.28 -41.10
CA ASN A 115 11.03 -49.20 -41.46
C ASN A 115 11.11 -49.51 -42.97
N GLY A 116 10.35 -48.79 -43.81
CA GLY A 116 10.33 -48.97 -45.26
C GLY A 116 9.67 -50.28 -45.72
N PHE A 117 8.73 -50.79 -44.94
CA PHE A 117 7.99 -52.04 -45.09
C PHE A 117 8.87 -53.31 -45.11
N VAL A 118 9.97 -53.31 -44.35
CA VAL A 118 10.85 -54.47 -44.18
C VAL A 118 10.48 -55.20 -42.87
N CYS A 119 10.37 -56.52 -42.91
CA CYS A 119 10.09 -57.33 -41.72
C CYS A 119 11.31 -57.35 -40.78
N GLN A 120 11.25 -56.61 -39.68
CA GLN A 120 12.28 -56.59 -38.64
C GLN A 120 11.76 -57.16 -37.32
N LEU A 121 12.66 -57.68 -36.48
CA LEU A 121 12.32 -58.23 -35.18
C LEU A 121 11.69 -57.15 -34.30
N ALA A 122 10.53 -57.43 -33.69
CA ALA A 122 9.86 -56.47 -32.81
C ALA A 122 10.59 -56.35 -31.47
N ASN A 123 10.91 -55.11 -31.07
CA ASN A 123 11.37 -54.77 -29.73
C ASN A 123 10.30 -53.89 -29.03
N PRO A 124 9.16 -54.47 -28.62
CA PRO A 124 8.04 -53.71 -28.07
C PRO A 124 8.39 -53.09 -26.71
N GLY A 125 7.82 -51.92 -26.45
CA GLY A 125 7.83 -51.30 -25.13
C GLY A 125 6.92 -52.03 -24.14
N GLN A 126 7.06 -51.72 -22.86
CA GLN A 126 6.12 -52.20 -21.83
C GLN A 126 4.78 -51.45 -21.91
N PRO A 127 3.68 -52.06 -21.44
CA PRO A 127 2.39 -51.38 -21.37
C PRO A 127 2.41 -50.10 -20.52
N VAL A 128 1.66 -49.10 -20.96
CA VAL A 128 1.40 -47.83 -20.27
C VAL A 128 -0.09 -47.51 -20.32
N ASP A 129 -0.63 -46.97 -19.22
CA ASP A 129 -2.03 -46.55 -19.12
C ASP A 129 -2.18 -45.08 -19.58
N CYS A 130 -2.41 -44.92 -20.88
CA CYS A 130 -2.71 -43.65 -21.54
C CYS A 130 -4.02 -43.72 -22.35
N SER A 131 -4.93 -44.63 -21.99
CA SER A 131 -6.21 -44.85 -22.68
C SER A 131 -7.37 -44.42 -21.78
N PHE A 132 -7.56 -43.10 -21.63
CA PHE A 132 -8.63 -42.53 -20.79
C PHE A 132 -10.05 -43.01 -21.15
N ASP A 133 -10.27 -43.45 -22.39
CA ASP A 133 -11.55 -44.02 -22.85
C ASP A 133 -11.59 -45.56 -22.88
N LYS A 134 -10.45 -46.25 -22.64
CA LYS A 134 -10.27 -47.71 -22.71
C LYS A 134 -10.68 -48.35 -24.05
N THR A 135 -10.74 -47.57 -25.14
CA THR A 135 -11.05 -48.05 -26.50
C THR A 135 -9.85 -47.99 -27.46
N GLY A 136 -8.80 -47.24 -27.12
CA GLY A 136 -7.56 -47.20 -27.91
C GLY A 136 -6.52 -46.19 -27.43
N CYS A 137 -5.37 -46.17 -28.11
CA CYS A 137 -4.19 -45.40 -27.69
C CYS A 137 -4.20 -43.92 -28.10
N LYS A 138 -5.38 -43.32 -28.28
CA LYS A 138 -5.54 -41.98 -28.86
C LYS A 138 -4.93 -40.87 -28.01
N ALA A 139 -4.92 -41.02 -26.68
CA ALA A 139 -4.33 -40.04 -25.77
C ALA A 139 -2.85 -40.34 -25.40
N CYS A 140 -2.26 -41.38 -25.97
CA CYS A 140 -0.82 -41.66 -25.86
C CYS A 140 0.04 -40.79 -26.80
N TYR A 141 -0.60 -40.06 -27.73
CA TYR A 141 0.07 -39.22 -28.71
C TYR A 141 -0.56 -37.83 -28.83
N PHE A 142 0.26 -36.84 -29.22
CA PHE A 142 -0.17 -35.43 -29.33
C PHE A 142 -0.48 -34.99 -30.77
N PHE A 143 -0.11 -35.79 -31.78
CA PHE A 143 -0.34 -35.48 -33.20
C PHE A 143 -0.97 -36.67 -33.91
N ILE A 144 -1.98 -36.42 -34.75
CA ILE A 144 -2.77 -37.43 -35.48
C ILE A 144 -1.89 -38.47 -36.21
N ASN A 145 -0.74 -38.06 -36.72
CA ASN A 145 0.18 -38.91 -37.50
C ASN A 145 1.00 -39.91 -36.64
N GLN A 146 0.89 -39.88 -35.31
CA GLN A 146 1.60 -40.80 -34.40
C GLN A 146 0.79 -42.08 -34.07
N ASN A 147 -0.44 -42.20 -34.58
CA ASN A 147 -1.39 -43.27 -34.26
C ASN A 147 -0.87 -44.71 -34.54
N ASN A 148 0.19 -44.85 -35.34
CA ASN A 148 0.83 -46.14 -35.65
C ASN A 148 1.91 -46.58 -34.64
N GLN A 149 2.37 -45.67 -33.76
CA GLN A 149 3.50 -45.93 -32.85
C GLN A 149 3.11 -46.82 -31.66
N PHE A 150 1.84 -46.76 -31.22
CA PHE A 150 1.30 -47.56 -30.12
C PHE A 150 0.30 -48.60 -30.62
N SER A 151 0.35 -49.81 -30.07
CA SER A 151 -0.73 -50.79 -30.15
C SER A 151 -1.53 -50.85 -28.85
N PHE A 152 -2.84 -51.07 -28.97
CA PHE A 152 -3.75 -51.28 -27.85
C PHE A 152 -3.89 -52.78 -27.58
N ASP A 153 -3.43 -53.26 -26.42
CA ASP A 153 -3.76 -54.62 -25.98
C ASP A 153 -5.17 -54.65 -25.39
N LYS A 154 -6.06 -55.35 -26.08
CA LYS A 154 -7.46 -55.52 -25.66
C LYS A 154 -7.61 -56.30 -24.35
N ASN A 155 -6.60 -57.06 -23.93
CA ASN A 155 -6.66 -57.88 -22.72
C ASN A 155 -6.32 -57.07 -21.46
N SER A 156 -5.22 -56.30 -21.48
CA SER A 156 -4.83 -55.41 -20.38
C SER A 156 -5.48 -54.04 -20.41
N GLN A 157 -6.14 -53.66 -21.52
CA GLN A 157 -6.64 -52.31 -21.81
C GLN A 157 -5.56 -51.21 -21.81
N MET A 158 -4.28 -51.60 -21.94
CA MET A 158 -3.14 -50.69 -21.97
C MET A 158 -2.53 -50.57 -23.37
N CYS A 159 -1.69 -49.56 -23.53
CA CYS A 159 -1.00 -49.24 -24.78
C CYS A 159 0.48 -49.54 -24.67
N PHE A 160 1.10 -50.08 -25.73
CA PHE A 160 2.53 -50.34 -25.77
C PHE A 160 3.13 -49.82 -27.08
N VAL A 161 4.36 -49.31 -27.04
CA VAL A 161 5.07 -48.91 -28.26
C VAL A 161 5.44 -50.15 -29.07
N ASN A 162 5.14 -50.14 -30.37
CA ASN A 162 5.34 -51.31 -31.25
C ASN A 162 6.81 -51.69 -31.44
N ASP A 163 7.70 -50.69 -31.51
CA ASP A 163 9.14 -50.87 -31.56
C ASP A 163 9.85 -49.67 -30.92
N CYS A 164 10.73 -49.96 -29.97
CA CYS A 164 11.56 -48.99 -29.27
C CYS A 164 12.93 -48.73 -29.93
N SER A 165 13.19 -49.28 -31.13
CA SER A 165 14.40 -49.01 -31.91
C SER A 165 14.49 -47.54 -32.36
N SER A 166 15.71 -47.01 -32.48
CA SER A 166 15.99 -45.61 -32.78
C SER A 166 15.54 -45.16 -34.17
N ASN A 167 15.27 -46.10 -35.07
CA ASN A 167 14.98 -45.82 -36.48
C ASN A 167 13.50 -45.45 -36.73
N VAL A 168 12.61 -45.68 -35.76
CA VAL A 168 11.16 -45.57 -35.95
C VAL A 168 10.58 -44.21 -35.47
N ASN A 169 11.17 -43.58 -34.45
CA ASN A 169 10.57 -42.42 -33.78
C ASN A 169 11.33 -41.10 -34.00
N SER A 170 10.91 -40.34 -35.01
CA SER A 170 11.32 -38.94 -35.23
C SER A 170 10.64 -37.92 -34.30
N LYS A 171 9.75 -38.38 -33.41
CA LYS A 171 9.04 -37.58 -32.40
C LYS A 171 8.85 -38.39 -31.13
N LEU A 172 9.58 -38.03 -30.07
CA LEU A 172 9.44 -38.62 -28.73
C LEU A 172 8.36 -37.90 -27.91
N ASN A 173 7.86 -38.56 -26.86
CA ASN A 173 7.04 -37.98 -25.80
C ASN A 173 7.20 -38.79 -24.50
N GLY A 174 6.62 -38.33 -23.39
CA GLY A 174 6.76 -38.99 -22.09
C GLY A 174 6.20 -40.41 -22.05
N TRP A 175 5.07 -40.69 -22.72
CA TRP A 175 4.52 -42.05 -22.86
C TRP A 175 5.46 -43.00 -23.61
N ILE A 176 6.12 -42.53 -24.67
CA ILE A 176 7.13 -43.30 -25.42
C ILE A 176 8.33 -43.60 -24.52
N CYS A 177 8.86 -42.61 -23.79
CA CYS A 177 9.95 -42.83 -22.84
C CYS A 177 9.56 -43.86 -21.76
N GLN A 178 8.40 -43.68 -21.12
CA GLN A 178 7.89 -44.56 -20.07
C GLN A 178 7.61 -45.99 -20.58
N SER A 179 7.15 -46.16 -21.82
CA SER A 179 6.95 -47.48 -22.44
C SER A 179 8.30 -48.13 -22.82
N CYS A 180 9.25 -47.37 -23.36
CA CYS A 180 10.51 -47.93 -23.88
C CYS A 180 11.64 -48.09 -22.86
N LYS A 181 11.55 -47.54 -21.63
CA LYS A 181 12.64 -47.56 -20.65
C LYS A 181 13.18 -48.96 -20.26
N SER A 182 12.37 -50.01 -20.43
CA SER A 182 12.72 -51.41 -20.13
C SER A 182 13.04 -52.26 -21.36
N ALA A 183 12.93 -51.70 -22.57
CA ALA A 183 13.15 -52.41 -23.84
C ALA A 183 14.62 -52.83 -24.02
N LYS A 184 14.86 -54.04 -24.51
CA LYS A 184 16.20 -54.67 -24.53
C LYS A 184 16.79 -54.65 -25.94
N GLY A 185 17.91 -53.97 -26.11
CA GLY A 185 18.63 -53.91 -27.39
C GLY A 185 19.68 -52.80 -27.42
N SER A 186 20.51 -52.82 -28.45
CA SER A 186 21.43 -51.74 -28.83
C SER A 186 20.82 -50.95 -29.99
N GLY A 187 20.84 -49.61 -29.93
CA GLY A 187 20.13 -48.78 -30.91
C GLY A 187 18.64 -48.60 -30.60
N ASN A 188 18.30 -48.48 -29.31
CA ASN A 188 16.97 -48.08 -28.86
C ASN A 188 16.90 -46.57 -28.62
N ILE A 189 15.69 -46.05 -28.45
CA ILE A 189 15.42 -44.73 -27.86
C ILE A 189 16.25 -44.55 -26.57
N PRO A 190 16.83 -43.36 -26.29
CA PRO A 190 17.65 -43.12 -25.10
C PRO A 190 16.99 -43.61 -23.82
N LYS A 191 17.77 -44.21 -22.92
CA LYS A 191 17.24 -44.68 -21.63
C LYS A 191 16.83 -43.50 -20.79
N GLY A 192 15.55 -43.49 -20.43
CA GLY A 192 14.93 -42.45 -19.64
C GLY A 192 13.44 -42.74 -19.47
N GLN A 193 12.93 -42.44 -18.28
CA GLN A 193 11.52 -42.60 -17.94
C GLN A 193 10.69 -41.33 -18.12
N TYR A 194 11.35 -40.18 -18.29
CA TYR A 194 10.73 -38.87 -18.48
C TYR A 194 11.18 -38.24 -19.80
N TYR A 195 10.38 -37.33 -20.36
CA TYR A 195 10.72 -36.57 -21.56
C TYR A 195 11.05 -35.12 -21.22
N ASP A 196 12.26 -34.65 -21.56
CA ASP A 196 12.73 -33.29 -21.22
C ASP A 196 12.36 -32.20 -22.25
N GLY A 197 11.68 -32.59 -23.33
CA GLY A 197 11.37 -31.73 -24.48
C GLY A 197 12.26 -31.97 -25.70
N GLN A 198 13.35 -32.75 -25.56
CA GLN A 198 14.26 -33.15 -26.65
C GLN A 198 14.53 -34.66 -26.66
N THR A 199 14.72 -35.27 -25.49
CA THR A 199 15.10 -36.68 -25.31
C THR A 199 14.40 -37.31 -24.11
N CYS A 200 14.51 -38.63 -23.99
CA CYS A 200 14.20 -39.34 -22.77
C CYS A 200 15.35 -39.21 -21.76
N VAL A 201 15.03 -38.99 -20.49
CA VAL A 201 15.96 -38.86 -19.34
C VAL A 201 15.48 -39.65 -18.13
N ASP A 202 16.40 -40.16 -17.31
CA ASP A 202 16.05 -40.89 -16.07
C ASP A 202 15.62 -39.98 -14.90
N THR A 203 16.08 -38.72 -14.91
CA THR A 203 15.79 -37.67 -13.94
C THR A 203 15.59 -36.35 -14.67
N CYS A 204 14.60 -35.55 -14.27
CA CYS A 204 14.34 -34.25 -14.88
C CYS A 204 15.44 -33.20 -14.59
N PRO A 205 15.66 -32.22 -15.48
CA PRO A 205 16.54 -31.08 -15.22
C PRO A 205 16.18 -30.32 -13.94
N GLN A 206 17.16 -29.66 -13.31
CA GLN A 206 16.99 -28.99 -12.02
C GLN A 206 15.85 -27.96 -12.05
N GLY A 207 14.90 -28.09 -11.11
CA GLY A 207 13.70 -27.25 -11.03
C GLY A 207 12.51 -27.76 -11.84
N LEU A 208 12.64 -28.88 -12.55
CA LEU A 208 11.54 -29.58 -13.23
C LEU A 208 11.23 -30.92 -12.54
N SER A 209 10.01 -31.40 -12.72
CA SER A 209 9.50 -32.67 -12.21
C SER A 209 8.59 -33.33 -13.25
N ALA A 210 8.36 -34.64 -13.13
CA ALA A 210 7.48 -35.37 -14.02
C ALA A 210 6.66 -36.41 -13.24
N SER A 211 5.36 -36.46 -13.50
CA SER A 211 4.39 -37.39 -12.90
C SER A 211 3.52 -38.05 -13.97
N LEU A 212 2.55 -38.87 -13.54
CA LEU A 212 1.50 -39.36 -14.43
C LEU A 212 0.65 -38.20 -15.00
N ASP A 213 0.39 -37.18 -14.18
CA ASP A 213 -0.39 -35.98 -14.55
C ASP A 213 0.32 -35.12 -15.60
N THR A 214 1.65 -34.97 -15.51
CA THR A 214 2.46 -34.32 -16.55
C THR A 214 2.73 -35.23 -17.76
N GLN A 215 2.10 -36.41 -17.82
CA GLN A 215 2.29 -37.43 -18.86
C GLN A 215 3.75 -37.86 -19.03
N PHE A 216 4.49 -37.92 -17.91
CA PHE A 216 5.94 -38.15 -17.83
C PHE A 216 6.79 -37.11 -18.57
N ILE A 217 6.26 -35.91 -18.85
CA ILE A 217 7.04 -34.78 -19.37
C ILE A 217 7.62 -33.99 -18.18
N CYS A 218 8.90 -33.61 -18.26
CA CYS A 218 9.55 -32.75 -17.28
C CYS A 218 9.05 -31.31 -17.42
N GLN A 219 8.27 -30.86 -16.44
CA GLN A 219 7.68 -29.52 -16.38
C GLN A 219 7.97 -28.89 -15.00
N PRO A 220 7.82 -27.56 -14.81
CA PRO A 220 7.91 -26.96 -13.49
C PRO A 220 6.95 -27.64 -12.50
N PRO A 221 7.26 -27.69 -11.19
CA PRO A 221 6.31 -28.18 -10.20
C PRO A 221 5.01 -27.35 -10.25
N PRO A 222 3.83 -27.97 -10.06
CA PRO A 222 2.55 -27.28 -10.15
C PRO A 222 2.47 -26.04 -9.25
N ASN A 223 2.02 -24.93 -9.81
CA ASN A 223 1.84 -23.66 -9.13
C ASN A 223 0.34 -23.37 -9.00
N PRO A 224 -0.33 -23.85 -7.94
CA PRO A 224 -1.78 -23.78 -7.83
C PRO A 224 -2.28 -22.33 -7.70
N GLY A 225 -3.40 -22.08 -8.36
CA GLY A 225 -4.15 -20.83 -8.26
C GLY A 225 -4.88 -20.68 -6.92
N LYS A 226 -5.48 -19.51 -6.74
CA LYS A 226 -6.32 -19.18 -5.60
C LYS A 226 -7.73 -19.76 -5.75
N ALA A 227 -8.35 -20.10 -4.62
CA ALA A 227 -9.76 -20.43 -4.53
C ALA A 227 -10.67 -19.37 -5.18
N VAL A 228 -11.60 -19.83 -6.02
CA VAL A 228 -12.66 -19.07 -6.69
C VAL A 228 -14.00 -19.77 -6.49
N GLY A 229 -15.05 -18.99 -6.19
CA GLY A 229 -16.37 -19.47 -5.79
C GLY A 229 -17.29 -19.91 -6.94
N CYS A 230 -16.82 -20.78 -7.84
CA CYS A 230 -17.55 -21.18 -9.05
C CYS A 230 -18.38 -22.47 -8.95
N SER A 231 -18.27 -23.24 -7.87
CA SER A 231 -19.15 -24.41 -7.63
C SER A 231 -20.46 -23.99 -6.95
N LYS A 232 -21.61 -24.42 -7.47
CA LYS A 232 -22.92 -24.36 -6.78
C LYS A 232 -23.38 -25.73 -6.30
N ASP A 233 -22.87 -26.82 -6.90
CA ASP A 233 -23.13 -28.20 -6.48
C ASP A 233 -22.38 -28.64 -5.21
N GLN A 234 -21.48 -27.79 -4.70
CA GLN A 234 -20.64 -27.98 -3.51
C GLN A 234 -19.85 -29.29 -3.49
N SER A 235 -19.55 -29.86 -4.68
CA SER A 235 -18.92 -31.17 -4.80
C SER A 235 -18.05 -31.35 -6.05
N THR A 236 -18.23 -30.53 -7.09
CA THR A 236 -17.39 -30.53 -8.30
C THR A 236 -17.01 -29.11 -8.72
N CYS A 237 -16.14 -29.01 -9.73
CA CYS A 237 -15.77 -27.75 -10.39
C CYS A 237 -16.37 -27.64 -11.80
N GLN A 238 -17.43 -28.40 -12.10
CA GLN A 238 -18.00 -28.54 -13.44
C GLN A 238 -18.75 -27.27 -13.92
N GLU A 239 -19.02 -26.33 -13.01
CA GLU A 239 -19.57 -24.99 -13.33
C GLU A 239 -18.49 -23.90 -13.43
N CYS A 240 -17.23 -24.22 -13.15
CA CYS A 240 -16.08 -23.33 -13.36
C CYS A 240 -15.66 -23.27 -14.83
N GLU A 241 -15.96 -24.32 -15.62
CA GLU A 241 -15.84 -24.31 -17.08
C GLU A 241 -16.73 -25.40 -17.70
N PHE A 242 -17.39 -25.10 -18.82
CA PHE A 242 -18.27 -26.05 -19.53
C PHE A 242 -17.49 -27.06 -20.39
N ASP A 243 -16.26 -26.74 -20.79
CA ASP A 243 -15.41 -27.66 -21.55
C ASP A 243 -14.87 -28.80 -20.67
N SER A 244 -15.21 -30.03 -21.05
CA SER A 244 -14.79 -31.29 -20.42
C SER A 244 -13.27 -31.51 -20.32
N SER A 245 -12.47 -30.76 -21.09
CA SER A 245 -11.00 -30.76 -21.03
C SER A 245 -10.45 -29.73 -20.05
N VAL A 246 -11.18 -28.64 -19.80
CA VAL A 246 -10.70 -27.49 -19.01
C VAL A 246 -11.13 -27.56 -17.55
N PHE A 247 -12.35 -28.03 -17.22
CA PHE A 247 -12.73 -28.20 -15.81
C PHE A 247 -11.79 -29.16 -15.06
N LYS A 248 -11.12 -30.07 -15.78
CA LYS A 248 -10.06 -30.96 -15.26
C LYS A 248 -8.85 -30.21 -14.72
N GLN A 249 -8.61 -28.99 -15.15
CA GLN A 249 -7.57 -28.11 -14.60
C GLN A 249 -7.95 -27.55 -13.22
N PHE A 250 -9.23 -27.59 -12.84
CA PHE A 250 -9.67 -27.21 -11.50
C PHE A 250 -9.61 -28.41 -10.53
N ALA A 251 -9.34 -28.10 -9.27
CA ALA A 251 -9.52 -28.97 -8.12
C ALA A 251 -10.54 -28.36 -7.16
N TYR A 252 -11.43 -29.19 -6.63
CA TYR A 252 -12.35 -28.80 -5.58
C TYR A 252 -11.59 -28.61 -4.25
N GLN A 253 -12.00 -27.62 -3.45
CA GLN A 253 -11.41 -27.36 -2.14
C GLN A 253 -12.45 -27.48 -1.02
N SER A 254 -13.47 -26.64 -1.00
CA SER A 254 -14.52 -26.66 0.03
C SER A 254 -15.71 -25.74 -0.29
N ALA A 255 -16.92 -26.21 0.01
CA ALA A 255 -18.18 -25.52 -0.29
C ALA A 255 -18.21 -25.08 -1.76
N ASN A 256 -18.39 -23.79 -2.04
CA ASN A 256 -18.47 -23.29 -3.41
C ASN A 256 -17.09 -23.12 -4.11
N ASN A 257 -15.98 -23.46 -3.44
CA ASN A 257 -14.63 -23.08 -3.88
C ASN A 257 -13.88 -24.17 -4.65
N CYS A 258 -13.36 -23.77 -5.81
CA CYS A 258 -12.41 -24.52 -6.64
C CYS A 258 -11.17 -23.68 -6.92
N TYR A 259 -10.04 -24.30 -7.27
CA TYR A 259 -8.81 -23.62 -7.65
C TYR A 259 -8.16 -24.29 -8.86
N VAL A 260 -7.45 -23.53 -9.70
CA VAL A 260 -6.66 -24.09 -10.80
C VAL A 260 -5.45 -24.85 -10.24
N LYS A 261 -5.23 -26.09 -10.66
CA LYS A 261 -4.17 -26.98 -10.19
C LYS A 261 -2.76 -26.49 -10.53
N ASP A 262 -2.61 -25.90 -11.71
CA ASP A 262 -1.35 -25.30 -12.16
C ASP A 262 -1.60 -24.07 -13.06
N CYS A 263 -1.01 -22.94 -12.72
CA CYS A 263 -1.16 -21.67 -13.41
C CYS A 263 -0.13 -21.42 -14.53
N HIS A 264 0.75 -22.39 -14.81
CA HIS A 264 1.68 -22.29 -15.95
C HIS A 264 0.95 -22.33 -17.30
N VAL A 265 1.36 -21.46 -18.23
CA VAL A 265 0.80 -21.37 -19.60
C VAL A 265 0.88 -22.71 -20.34
N THR A 266 1.91 -23.51 -20.06
CA THR A 266 2.12 -24.85 -20.63
C THR A 266 1.09 -25.89 -20.17
N ALA A 267 0.58 -25.78 -18.94
CA ALA A 267 -0.45 -26.67 -18.43
C ALA A 267 -1.83 -26.35 -19.01
N LEU A 268 -2.08 -25.07 -19.32
CA LEU A 268 -3.38 -24.54 -19.73
C LEU A 268 -3.64 -24.56 -21.25
N LEU A 269 -2.65 -24.93 -22.08
CA LEU A 269 -2.77 -25.24 -23.52
C LEU A 269 -3.50 -24.18 -24.39
N GLY A 270 -3.49 -22.92 -23.98
CA GLY A 270 -4.18 -21.82 -24.68
C GLY A 270 -5.66 -21.65 -24.35
N LEU A 271 -6.21 -22.48 -23.46
CA LEU A 271 -7.59 -22.42 -22.98
C LEU A 271 -7.63 -21.53 -21.74
N SER A 272 -7.90 -20.24 -21.94
CA SER A 272 -8.10 -19.25 -20.87
C SER A 272 -9.55 -18.84 -20.83
N SER A 273 -10.20 -18.97 -19.68
CA SER A 273 -11.49 -18.34 -19.38
C SER A 273 -11.36 -17.46 -18.14
N GLY A 274 -12.36 -16.61 -17.86
CA GLY A 274 -12.27 -15.63 -16.77
C GLY A 274 -12.04 -16.27 -15.40
N TRP A 275 -12.59 -17.46 -15.13
CA TRP A 275 -12.34 -18.20 -13.88
C TRP A 275 -10.86 -18.61 -13.72
N ILE A 276 -10.20 -18.99 -14.81
CA ILE A 276 -8.76 -19.30 -14.83
C ILE A 276 -7.95 -18.02 -14.58
N CYS A 277 -8.27 -16.93 -15.29
CA CYS A 277 -7.63 -15.64 -15.08
C CYS A 277 -7.74 -15.19 -13.62
N ASN A 278 -8.94 -15.21 -13.04
CA ASN A 278 -9.17 -14.80 -11.66
C ASN A 278 -8.41 -15.71 -10.66
N SER A 279 -8.53 -17.04 -10.77
CA SER A 279 -7.83 -17.99 -9.90
C SER A 279 -6.31 -17.82 -9.95
N CYS A 280 -5.74 -17.68 -11.14
CA CYS A 280 -4.30 -17.55 -11.33
C CYS A 280 -3.77 -16.11 -11.25
N SER A 281 -4.62 -15.10 -11.08
CA SER A 281 -4.23 -13.67 -11.04
C SER A 281 -3.18 -13.32 -9.97
N GLN A 282 -3.08 -14.12 -8.92
CA GLN A 282 -2.13 -13.96 -7.81
C GLN A 282 -0.96 -14.96 -7.83
N ALA A 283 -0.93 -15.90 -8.80
CA ALA A 283 0.14 -16.88 -8.94
C ALA A 283 1.48 -16.20 -9.28
N GLN A 284 2.57 -16.66 -8.66
CA GLN A 284 3.90 -16.07 -8.82
C GLN A 284 4.88 -17.09 -9.43
N GLY A 285 5.86 -16.61 -10.20
CA GLY A 285 6.85 -17.45 -10.87
C GLY A 285 6.90 -17.22 -12.39
N LYS A 286 8.00 -17.66 -13.02
CA LYS A 286 8.24 -17.52 -14.47
C LYS A 286 7.51 -18.63 -15.23
N GLY A 287 6.65 -18.25 -16.18
CA GLY A 287 5.88 -19.19 -17.00
C GLY A 287 4.40 -19.30 -16.64
N ASN A 288 3.94 -18.60 -15.61
CA ASN A 288 2.50 -18.40 -15.33
C ASN A 288 1.83 -17.51 -16.39
N ILE A 289 0.50 -17.58 -16.46
CA ILE A 289 -0.30 -16.67 -17.29
C ILE A 289 -0.08 -15.19 -16.93
N PRO A 290 -0.32 -14.23 -17.85
CA PRO A 290 -0.23 -12.80 -17.57
C PRO A 290 -1.14 -12.35 -16.42
N LYS A 291 -0.69 -11.37 -15.63
CA LYS A 291 -1.44 -10.85 -14.47
C LYS A 291 -2.69 -10.06 -14.89
N GLY A 292 -3.81 -10.76 -14.98
CA GLY A 292 -5.14 -10.19 -15.15
C GLY A 292 -6.20 -11.01 -14.40
N GLN A 293 -7.23 -10.33 -13.90
CA GLN A 293 -8.37 -10.98 -13.22
C GLN A 293 -9.52 -11.30 -14.17
N TYR A 294 -9.53 -10.69 -15.36
CA TYR A 294 -10.63 -10.76 -16.31
C TYR A 294 -10.15 -11.31 -17.65
N PHE A 295 -11.01 -11.99 -18.40
CA PHE A 295 -10.69 -12.51 -19.73
C PHE A 295 -11.28 -11.61 -20.83
N ASP A 296 -10.46 -11.09 -21.74
CA ASP A 296 -10.89 -10.15 -22.80
C ASP A 296 -11.37 -10.81 -24.11
N ASN A 297 -11.53 -12.14 -24.10
CA ASN A 297 -11.66 -13.05 -25.26
C ASN A 297 -10.34 -13.38 -26.00
N ARG A 298 -9.17 -12.99 -25.45
CA ARG A 298 -7.83 -13.41 -25.94
C ARG A 298 -6.80 -13.62 -24.84
N ASN A 299 -6.81 -12.79 -23.79
CA ASN A 299 -5.81 -12.76 -22.71
C ASN A 299 -6.47 -12.49 -21.36
N CYS A 300 -5.75 -12.83 -20.29
CA CYS A 300 -6.06 -12.31 -18.96
C CYS A 300 -5.58 -10.85 -18.83
N VAL A 301 -6.51 -9.94 -18.56
CA VAL A 301 -6.30 -8.50 -18.46
C VAL A 301 -6.62 -7.97 -17.07
N THR A 302 -5.93 -6.90 -16.66
CA THR A 302 -6.09 -6.29 -15.33
C THR A 302 -7.32 -5.36 -15.25
N ASN A 303 -7.81 -4.88 -16.40
CA ASN A 303 -9.05 -4.11 -16.57
C ASN A 303 -9.70 -4.53 -17.89
N CYS A 304 -11.04 -4.53 -17.97
CA CYS A 304 -11.73 -4.77 -19.23
C CYS A 304 -11.54 -3.61 -20.25
N PRO A 305 -11.63 -3.89 -21.56
CA PRO A 305 -11.62 -2.85 -22.59
C PRO A 305 -12.78 -1.84 -22.42
N ILE A 306 -12.62 -0.63 -22.98
CA ILE A 306 -13.65 0.42 -22.94
C ILE A 306 -14.97 -0.10 -23.52
N GLY A 307 -16.07 0.12 -22.80
CA GLY A 307 -17.39 -0.40 -23.18
C GLY A 307 -17.64 -1.86 -22.80
N LYS A 308 -16.76 -2.48 -22.00
CA LYS A 308 -16.93 -3.83 -21.46
C LYS A 308 -16.78 -3.88 -19.93
N SER A 309 -17.42 -4.86 -19.31
CA SER A 309 -17.37 -5.12 -17.87
C SER A 309 -17.32 -6.63 -17.59
N ALA A 310 -16.84 -7.01 -16.40
CA ALA A 310 -16.71 -8.39 -15.97
C ALA A 310 -16.98 -8.54 -14.46
N SER A 311 -17.58 -9.66 -14.07
CA SER A 311 -17.95 -9.97 -12.68
C SER A 311 -17.94 -11.48 -12.43
N ALA A 312 -18.18 -11.92 -11.20
CA ALA A 312 -18.38 -13.35 -10.91
C ALA A 312 -19.58 -13.95 -11.66
N GLN A 313 -20.57 -13.11 -12.00
CA GLN A 313 -21.76 -13.49 -12.77
C GLN A 313 -21.44 -13.65 -14.26
N THR A 314 -20.49 -12.90 -14.82
CA THR A 314 -19.99 -13.10 -16.20
C THR A 314 -18.86 -14.13 -16.29
N GLY A 315 -18.61 -14.92 -15.23
CA GLY A 315 -17.48 -15.82 -15.15
C GLY A 315 -16.11 -15.14 -15.23
N PHE A 316 -16.05 -13.84 -14.90
CA PHE A 316 -14.94 -12.91 -15.10
C PHE A 316 -14.57 -12.64 -16.58
N GLU A 317 -15.46 -12.91 -17.52
CA GLU A 317 -15.30 -12.50 -18.92
C GLU A 317 -15.74 -11.05 -19.15
N CYS A 318 -14.98 -10.31 -19.98
CA CYS A 318 -15.27 -8.93 -20.37
C CYS A 318 -16.34 -8.89 -21.47
N LEU A 319 -17.61 -8.85 -21.07
CA LEU A 319 -18.76 -8.75 -21.97
C LEU A 319 -19.12 -7.29 -22.25
N ALA A 320 -19.91 -7.03 -23.29
CA ALA A 320 -20.32 -5.67 -23.67
C ALA A 320 -21.24 -5.05 -22.61
N ASN A 321 -20.91 -3.85 -22.15
CA ASN A 321 -21.62 -3.18 -21.06
C ASN A 321 -23.00 -2.65 -21.52
N PRO A 322 -24.09 -2.82 -20.75
CA PRO A 322 -25.40 -2.29 -21.12
C PRO A 322 -25.42 -0.77 -21.32
N GLN A 323 -26.30 -0.28 -22.19
CA GLN A 323 -26.36 1.14 -22.54
C GLN A 323 -26.76 1.99 -21.33
N PRO A 324 -25.99 3.04 -20.97
CA PRO A 324 -26.39 3.99 -19.93
C PRO A 324 -27.71 4.66 -20.28
N THR A 325 -28.62 4.69 -19.32
CA THR A 325 -30.01 5.11 -19.47
C THR A 325 -30.35 6.15 -18.39
N PRO A 326 -30.95 7.31 -18.75
CA PRO A 326 -31.12 8.44 -17.83
C PRO A 326 -32.36 8.26 -16.93
N CYS A 327 -32.29 7.36 -15.96
CA CYS A 327 -33.40 6.95 -15.09
C CYS A 327 -33.23 7.28 -13.59
N SER A 328 -32.07 7.82 -13.17
CA SER A 328 -31.88 8.31 -11.80
C SER A 328 -32.56 9.66 -11.57
N GLN A 329 -33.15 9.83 -10.39
CA GLN A 329 -33.81 11.05 -9.91
C GLN A 329 -32.95 11.90 -8.96
N ASP A 330 -31.84 11.36 -8.42
CA ASP A 330 -31.11 11.93 -7.28
C ASP A 330 -29.61 12.19 -7.56
N PHE A 331 -29.20 12.10 -8.83
CA PHE A 331 -27.82 12.33 -9.31
C PHE A 331 -26.73 11.47 -8.64
N SER A 332 -27.08 10.43 -7.87
CA SER A 332 -26.11 9.71 -7.01
C SER A 332 -26.42 8.22 -6.79
N THR A 333 -27.66 7.78 -7.02
CA THR A 333 -28.09 6.38 -6.99
C THR A 333 -28.90 6.05 -8.25
N CYS A 334 -29.49 4.85 -8.34
CA CYS A 334 -30.43 4.46 -9.41
C CYS A 334 -31.90 4.49 -8.96
N THR A 335 -32.22 5.26 -7.91
CA THR A 335 -33.59 5.55 -7.50
C THR A 335 -34.34 6.21 -8.67
N GLY A 336 -35.41 5.56 -9.14
CA GLY A 336 -36.16 5.95 -10.34
C GLY A 336 -36.06 4.98 -11.53
N CYS A 337 -35.05 4.09 -11.57
CA CYS A 337 -34.87 3.09 -12.63
C CYS A 337 -35.84 1.89 -12.55
N GLY A 338 -36.73 1.88 -11.56
CA GLY A 338 -37.85 0.93 -11.45
C GLY A 338 -38.69 1.17 -10.22
N ASP A 339 -39.90 0.60 -10.21
CA ASP A 339 -40.95 0.89 -9.21
C ASP A 339 -40.75 0.16 -7.87
N THR A 340 -39.73 -0.69 -7.77
CA THR A 340 -39.39 -1.44 -6.55
C THR A 340 -37.89 -1.39 -6.27
N ALA A 341 -37.49 -1.52 -5.01
CA ALA A 341 -36.08 -1.63 -4.62
C ALA A 341 -35.38 -2.83 -5.29
N ALA A 342 -36.08 -3.94 -5.50
CA ALA A 342 -35.54 -5.11 -6.22
C ALA A 342 -35.24 -4.78 -7.69
N THR A 343 -36.10 -4.01 -8.36
CA THR A 343 -35.85 -3.53 -9.73
C THR A 343 -34.69 -2.53 -9.78
N GLN A 344 -34.59 -1.63 -8.80
CA GLN A 344 -33.52 -0.63 -8.73
C GLN A 344 -32.15 -1.25 -8.46
N GLN A 345 -32.08 -2.34 -7.68
CA GLN A 345 -30.85 -3.12 -7.44
C GLN A 345 -30.31 -3.85 -8.70
N LEU A 346 -31.09 -3.92 -9.79
CA LEU A 346 -30.61 -4.43 -11.07
C LEU A 346 -29.75 -3.41 -11.84
N PHE A 347 -29.58 -2.19 -11.33
CA PHE A 347 -28.81 -1.11 -11.96
C PHE A 347 -27.59 -0.69 -11.15
N THR A 348 -26.54 -0.25 -11.85
CA THR A 348 -25.36 0.44 -11.30
C THR A 348 -25.36 1.89 -11.80
N TYR A 349 -25.05 2.81 -10.88
CA TYR A 349 -24.89 4.23 -11.17
C TYR A 349 -23.64 4.48 -12.03
N ILE A 350 -23.78 5.28 -13.09
CA ILE A 350 -22.68 5.64 -14.00
C ILE A 350 -22.26 7.09 -13.76
N ASN A 351 -23.12 8.06 -14.09
CA ASN A 351 -22.88 9.49 -13.89
C ASN A 351 -24.15 10.34 -14.08
N GLY A 352 -24.34 11.38 -13.26
CA GLY A 352 -25.48 12.27 -13.37
C GLY A 352 -26.78 11.48 -13.22
N ASN A 353 -27.67 11.54 -14.22
CA ASN A 353 -28.93 10.77 -14.19
C ASN A 353 -28.77 9.35 -14.76
N ASN A 354 -27.59 8.96 -15.25
CA ASN A 354 -27.38 7.72 -15.99
C ASN A 354 -27.07 6.52 -15.09
N CYS A 355 -27.84 5.45 -15.28
CA CYS A 355 -27.56 4.13 -14.76
C CYS A 355 -27.50 3.10 -15.89
N ALA A 356 -26.79 1.98 -15.69
CA ALA A 356 -26.78 0.84 -16.59
C ALA A 356 -27.24 -0.41 -15.84
N VAL A 357 -27.88 -1.36 -16.53
CA VAL A 357 -28.25 -2.66 -15.95
C VAL A 357 -26.98 -3.46 -15.62
N ASN A 358 -27.01 -4.26 -14.54
CA ASN A 358 -25.88 -5.04 -14.05
C ASN A 358 -25.62 -6.32 -14.85
N ASP A 359 -26.70 -6.98 -15.29
CA ASP A 359 -26.70 -8.17 -16.15
C ASP A 359 -28.05 -8.22 -16.91
N CYS A 360 -27.99 -8.43 -18.23
CA CYS A 360 -29.15 -8.47 -19.12
C CYS A 360 -29.74 -9.88 -19.33
N SER A 361 -29.24 -10.89 -18.61
CA SER A 361 -29.78 -12.25 -18.63
C SER A 361 -31.22 -12.33 -18.10
N ILE A 362 -32.02 -13.23 -18.69
CA ILE A 362 -33.37 -13.55 -18.19
C ILE A 362 -33.34 -14.07 -16.74
N THR A 363 -32.26 -14.77 -16.36
CA THR A 363 -32.07 -15.33 -15.02
C THR A 363 -31.93 -14.29 -13.92
N THR A 364 -31.27 -13.15 -14.18
CA THR A 364 -31.06 -12.10 -13.17
C THR A 364 -32.24 -11.13 -13.09
N ILE A 365 -32.93 -10.87 -14.21
CA ILE A 365 -34.01 -9.88 -14.28
C ILE A 365 -35.38 -10.51 -13.94
N GLY A 366 -35.62 -11.75 -14.39
CA GLY A 366 -36.85 -12.50 -14.09
C GLY A 366 -38.13 -11.73 -14.41
N SER A 367 -39.02 -11.58 -13.42
CA SER A 367 -40.29 -10.85 -13.55
C SER A 367 -40.18 -9.32 -13.44
N ASN A 368 -39.00 -8.76 -13.18
CA ASN A 368 -38.81 -7.33 -12.87
C ASN A 368 -38.64 -6.45 -14.13
N LEU A 369 -38.99 -6.97 -15.30
CA LEU A 369 -38.75 -6.33 -16.59
C LEU A 369 -39.56 -5.02 -16.77
N ASN A 370 -38.89 -3.95 -17.18
CA ASN A 370 -39.48 -2.65 -17.50
C ASN A 370 -38.79 -1.99 -18.73
N GLY A 371 -39.29 -0.85 -19.20
CA GLY A 371 -38.72 -0.16 -20.35
C GLY A 371 -37.30 0.40 -20.13
N TRP A 372 -36.93 0.81 -18.92
CA TRP A 372 -35.55 1.22 -18.60
C TRP A 372 -34.56 0.07 -18.82
N ILE A 373 -34.92 -1.14 -18.39
CA ILE A 373 -34.16 -2.37 -18.63
C ILE A 373 -34.11 -2.69 -20.12
N CYS A 374 -35.24 -2.63 -20.84
CA CYS A 374 -35.26 -2.84 -22.29
C CYS A 374 -34.31 -1.88 -23.03
N ASN A 375 -34.35 -0.57 -22.72
CA ASN A 375 -33.45 0.39 -23.35
C ASN A 375 -31.98 0.10 -23.03
N SER A 376 -31.64 -0.19 -21.77
CA SER A 376 -30.26 -0.48 -21.37
C SER A 376 -29.72 -1.78 -22.01
N CYS A 377 -30.54 -2.83 -22.06
CA CYS A 377 -30.17 -4.13 -22.66
C CYS A 377 -30.32 -4.19 -24.20
N SER A 378 -30.85 -3.14 -24.83
CA SER A 378 -31.12 -3.13 -26.29
C SER A 378 -29.89 -3.35 -27.18
N THR A 379 -28.68 -3.15 -26.65
CA THR A 379 -27.40 -3.27 -27.39
C THR A 379 -26.53 -4.46 -26.96
N THR A 380 -26.94 -5.29 -25.99
CA THR A 380 -26.11 -6.40 -25.51
C THR A 380 -26.31 -7.69 -26.30
N GLU A 381 -25.21 -8.29 -26.75
CA GLU A 381 -25.20 -9.60 -27.42
C GLU A 381 -24.66 -10.68 -26.48
N ILE A 382 -25.50 -11.07 -25.51
CA ILE A 382 -25.19 -12.11 -24.50
C ILE A 382 -26.17 -13.28 -24.72
N PRO A 383 -25.75 -14.56 -24.57
CA PRO A 383 -26.69 -15.69 -24.60
C PRO A 383 -27.76 -15.60 -23.51
N ASN A 384 -28.98 -16.06 -23.79
CA ASN A 384 -30.12 -16.06 -22.86
C ASN A 384 -30.53 -14.67 -22.31
N THR A 385 -30.31 -13.59 -23.08
CA THR A 385 -30.88 -12.26 -22.78
C THR A 385 -32.39 -12.23 -22.97
N ILE A 386 -32.98 -11.16 -22.42
CA ILE A 386 -34.30 -10.68 -22.86
C ILE A 386 -34.29 -10.46 -24.38
N THR A 387 -35.45 -10.57 -25.03
CA THR A 387 -35.59 -10.33 -26.49
C THR A 387 -35.07 -8.96 -26.89
N LYS A 388 -34.35 -8.88 -28.03
CA LYS A 388 -33.83 -7.64 -28.60
C LYS A 388 -34.99 -6.66 -28.81
N GLY A 389 -34.90 -5.50 -28.17
CA GLY A 389 -35.99 -4.53 -28.13
C GLY A 389 -35.71 -3.35 -27.20
N ARG A 390 -35.99 -2.14 -27.67
CA ARG A 390 -35.70 -0.90 -26.92
C ARG A 390 -36.81 -0.47 -25.97
N TYR A 391 -38.06 -0.88 -26.25
CA TYR A 391 -39.24 -0.41 -25.53
C TYR A 391 -39.95 -1.59 -24.86
N TYR A 392 -40.61 -1.36 -23.73
CA TYR A 392 -41.38 -2.40 -23.04
C TYR A 392 -42.84 -2.39 -23.46
N TYR A 393 -43.34 -3.55 -23.88
CA TYR A 393 -44.74 -3.77 -24.24
C TYR A 393 -45.18 -5.19 -23.82
N ASN A 394 -46.32 -5.29 -23.13
CA ASN A 394 -46.98 -6.56 -22.80
C ASN A 394 -46.04 -7.67 -22.25
N LYS A 395 -45.20 -7.32 -21.26
CA LYS A 395 -44.20 -8.20 -20.61
C LYS A 395 -43.01 -8.65 -21.48
N SER A 396 -42.76 -8.01 -22.61
CA SER A 396 -41.53 -8.21 -23.41
C SER A 396 -40.89 -6.89 -23.83
N CYS A 397 -39.63 -6.96 -24.28
CA CYS A 397 -38.98 -5.87 -24.98
C CYS A 397 -39.22 -5.99 -26.49
N VAL A 398 -39.50 -4.85 -27.15
CA VAL A 398 -39.78 -4.72 -28.58
C VAL A 398 -38.99 -3.57 -29.21
N ASP A 399 -38.54 -3.74 -30.46
CA ASP A 399 -37.75 -2.72 -31.17
C ASP A 399 -38.57 -1.49 -31.58
N THR A 400 -39.90 -1.65 -31.74
CA THR A 400 -40.85 -0.57 -32.03
C THR A 400 -42.17 -0.82 -31.28
N CYS A 401 -42.79 0.25 -30.78
CA CYS A 401 -44.13 0.15 -30.20
C CYS A 401 -45.17 -0.20 -31.28
N PRO A 402 -46.21 -0.99 -30.97
CA PRO A 402 -47.29 -1.28 -31.90
C PRO A 402 -48.05 -0.04 -32.35
N SER A 403 -48.71 -0.11 -33.52
CA SER A 403 -49.56 0.97 -34.02
C SER A 403 -50.60 1.44 -32.99
N GLY A 404 -50.61 2.75 -32.71
CA GLY A 404 -51.45 3.34 -31.65
C GLY A 404 -50.79 3.40 -30.26
N TYR A 405 -49.53 2.98 -30.14
CA TYR A 405 -48.72 3.12 -28.93
C TYR A 405 -47.45 3.93 -29.20
N GLN A 406 -46.98 4.67 -28.19
CA GLN A 406 -45.71 5.38 -28.21
C GLN A 406 -44.98 5.20 -26.89
N ALA A 407 -43.64 5.27 -26.93
CA ALA A 407 -42.78 5.26 -25.77
C ALA A 407 -41.85 6.47 -25.80
N SER A 408 -41.46 6.96 -24.63
CA SER A 408 -40.50 8.05 -24.46
C SER A 408 -39.66 7.85 -23.21
N ALA A 409 -38.59 8.63 -23.04
CA ALA A 409 -37.84 8.66 -21.78
C ALA A 409 -38.74 9.09 -20.60
N ALA A 410 -39.71 9.98 -20.82
CA ALA A 410 -40.66 10.41 -19.79
C ALA A 410 -41.64 9.29 -19.36
N THR A 411 -41.90 8.30 -20.22
CA THR A 411 -42.70 7.10 -19.88
C THR A 411 -41.82 5.90 -19.47
N GLY A 412 -40.53 6.11 -19.20
CA GLY A 412 -39.57 5.06 -18.88
C GLY A 412 -39.40 4.02 -19.98
N TYR A 413 -39.51 4.44 -21.25
CA TYR A 413 -39.53 3.59 -22.46
C TYR A 413 -40.64 2.53 -22.51
N ASN A 414 -41.67 2.65 -21.67
CA ASN A 414 -42.87 1.81 -21.76
C ASN A 414 -43.75 2.30 -22.93
N CYS A 415 -44.20 1.37 -23.78
CA CYS A 415 -45.14 1.64 -24.86
C CYS A 415 -46.55 1.85 -24.30
N GLN A 416 -46.99 3.11 -24.24
CA GLN A 416 -48.31 3.51 -23.76
C GLN A 416 -49.25 3.83 -24.93
N LYS A 417 -50.54 3.54 -24.77
CA LYS A 417 -51.56 3.79 -25.78
C LYS A 417 -51.81 5.30 -25.85
N ILE A 418 -51.54 5.91 -27.01
CA ILE A 418 -51.73 7.35 -27.19
C ILE A 418 -53.21 7.67 -27.48
N ASN A 419 -53.77 8.61 -26.73
CA ASN A 419 -55.12 9.13 -26.92
C ASN A 419 -55.02 10.56 -27.51
N PRO A 420 -54.79 10.72 -28.82
CA PRO A 420 -54.59 12.04 -29.42
C PRO A 420 -55.85 12.92 -29.35
N GLY A 421 -55.64 14.22 -29.16
CA GLY A 421 -56.69 15.22 -29.19
C GLY A 421 -57.22 15.52 -30.60
N SER A 422 -58.37 16.18 -30.64
CA SER A 422 -58.95 16.80 -31.83
C SER A 422 -58.18 18.05 -32.26
N ASP A 423 -58.30 18.38 -33.54
CA ASP A 423 -57.70 19.57 -34.15
C ASP A 423 -58.31 20.88 -33.58
N VAL A 424 -57.43 21.84 -33.26
CA VAL A 424 -57.75 23.19 -32.80
C VAL A 424 -57.01 24.24 -33.64
N SER A 425 -57.70 25.33 -33.98
CA SER A 425 -57.22 26.38 -34.90
C SER A 425 -56.43 27.48 -34.18
N CYS A 426 -55.39 27.09 -33.44
CA CYS A 426 -54.57 28.02 -32.66
C CYS A 426 -53.32 28.54 -33.38
N SER A 427 -53.00 28.08 -34.59
CA SER A 427 -51.87 28.60 -35.37
C SER A 427 -52.30 29.56 -36.48
N SER A 428 -51.58 30.66 -36.63
CA SER A 428 -51.69 31.59 -37.77
C SER A 428 -50.70 31.31 -38.91
N GLY A 429 -49.92 30.20 -38.85
CA GLY A 429 -48.90 29.89 -39.84
C GLY A 429 -48.69 28.39 -40.07
N ASN A 430 -48.50 27.99 -41.33
CA ASN A 430 -48.63 26.61 -41.85
C ASN A 430 -47.75 25.50 -41.21
N GLN A 431 -46.90 25.77 -40.20
CA GLN A 431 -46.03 24.77 -39.57
C GLN A 431 -45.82 24.95 -38.05
N ALA A 432 -46.34 25.99 -37.38
CA ALA A 432 -45.92 26.36 -36.02
C ALA A 432 -47.07 26.52 -35.01
N CYS A 433 -47.23 25.56 -34.10
CA CYS A 433 -48.24 25.58 -33.03
C CYS A 433 -47.84 26.43 -31.79
N GLY A 434 -47.01 27.46 -31.96
CA GLY A 434 -46.47 28.24 -30.84
C GLY A 434 -47.55 28.94 -30.01
N ASN A 435 -48.55 29.52 -30.67
CA ASN A 435 -49.64 30.26 -30.03
C ASN A 435 -50.64 29.35 -29.26
N CYS A 436 -50.48 28.03 -29.34
CA CYS A 436 -51.32 27.05 -28.66
C CYS A 436 -50.93 26.83 -27.18
N GLY A 437 -49.87 27.48 -26.70
CA GLY A 437 -49.48 27.46 -25.29
C GLY A 437 -48.55 28.61 -24.90
N SER A 438 -48.75 29.16 -23.71
CA SER A 438 -47.97 30.28 -23.17
C SER A 438 -46.58 29.85 -22.69
N THR A 439 -46.37 28.56 -22.42
CA THR A 439 -45.08 28.00 -22.01
C THR A 439 -44.52 27.02 -23.03
N ARG A 440 -43.19 26.90 -23.07
CA ARG A 440 -42.49 25.89 -23.88
C ARG A 440 -42.90 24.45 -23.53
N ALA A 441 -43.31 24.20 -22.28
CA ALA A 441 -43.87 22.91 -21.86
C ALA A 441 -45.21 22.63 -22.54
N GLN A 442 -46.17 23.58 -22.47
CA GLN A 442 -47.47 23.45 -23.16
C GLN A 442 -47.30 23.22 -24.67
N GLN A 443 -46.41 23.96 -25.32
CA GLN A 443 -46.12 23.82 -26.75
C GLN A 443 -45.55 22.43 -27.12
N LEU A 444 -44.81 21.77 -26.23
CA LEU A 444 -44.26 20.43 -26.46
C LEU A 444 -45.32 19.32 -26.49
N PHE A 445 -46.47 19.49 -25.85
CA PHE A 445 -47.58 18.51 -25.93
C PHE A 445 -48.38 18.59 -27.23
N ILE A 446 -48.19 19.64 -28.02
CA ILE A 446 -48.98 19.94 -29.22
C ILE A 446 -48.16 19.62 -30.49
N SER A 447 -48.84 19.17 -31.54
CA SER A 447 -48.29 18.91 -32.88
C SER A 447 -49.11 19.61 -33.96
N SER A 448 -48.43 20.03 -35.03
CA SER A 448 -49.08 20.47 -36.26
C SER A 448 -49.73 19.28 -36.97
N ASN A 449 -50.97 19.47 -37.43
CA ASN A 449 -51.64 18.57 -38.35
C ASN A 449 -51.60 19.19 -39.77
N LYS A 450 -52.36 18.65 -40.73
CA LYS A 450 -52.43 19.21 -42.10
C LYS A 450 -53.10 20.59 -42.12
N GLY A 451 -52.30 21.65 -42.23
CA GLY A 451 -52.74 23.02 -42.49
C GLY A 451 -52.42 23.96 -41.34
N GLN A 452 -53.40 24.74 -40.90
CA GLN A 452 -53.29 25.65 -39.75
C GLN A 452 -53.79 25.02 -38.43
N SER A 453 -54.25 23.76 -38.48
CA SER A 453 -54.71 23.04 -37.30
C SER A 453 -53.56 22.40 -36.51
N CYS A 454 -53.71 22.43 -35.20
CA CYS A 454 -52.80 21.83 -34.23
C CYS A 454 -53.60 20.88 -33.33
N LYS A 455 -52.97 19.84 -32.78
CA LYS A 455 -53.63 18.92 -31.84
C LYS A 455 -52.72 18.48 -30.72
N VAL A 456 -53.30 18.15 -29.57
CA VAL A 456 -52.56 17.51 -28.48
C VAL A 456 -52.15 16.09 -28.89
N LYS A 457 -50.88 15.73 -28.65
CA LYS A 457 -50.29 14.44 -29.04
C LYS A 457 -50.89 13.26 -28.27
N ASP A 458 -51.11 13.47 -26.97
CA ASP A 458 -51.73 12.51 -26.05
C ASP A 458 -52.46 13.28 -24.94
N CYS A 459 -53.72 12.91 -24.69
CA CYS A 459 -54.61 13.55 -23.74
C CYS A 459 -54.61 12.90 -22.35
N SER A 460 -53.68 11.98 -22.07
CA SER A 460 -53.54 11.40 -20.73
C SER A 460 -53.15 12.46 -19.69
N SER A 461 -53.75 12.37 -18.50
CA SER A 461 -53.44 13.24 -17.36
C SER A 461 -52.02 13.04 -16.85
N THR A 462 -51.43 11.86 -17.09
CA THR A 462 -50.01 11.54 -16.85
C THR A 462 -49.06 12.26 -17.80
N THR A 463 -49.42 12.44 -19.09
CA THR A 463 -48.57 13.17 -20.05
C THR A 463 -48.67 14.68 -19.84
N ILE A 464 -49.88 15.22 -19.65
CA ILE A 464 -50.11 16.68 -19.56
C ILE A 464 -49.80 17.22 -18.16
N GLY A 465 -50.18 16.49 -17.11
CA GLY A 465 -50.04 16.92 -15.71
C GLY A 465 -50.71 18.27 -15.45
N SER A 466 -49.98 19.19 -14.81
CA SER A 466 -50.42 20.55 -14.51
C SER A 466 -50.36 21.52 -15.71
N ASN A 467 -49.89 21.10 -16.88
CA ASN A 467 -49.67 21.97 -18.05
C ASN A 467 -50.97 22.23 -18.84
N LEU A 468 -52.11 22.39 -18.16
CA LEU A 468 -53.39 22.68 -18.78
C LEU A 468 -53.45 24.12 -19.33
N ASN A 469 -54.22 24.29 -20.40
CA ASN A 469 -54.70 25.58 -20.91
C ASN A 469 -55.99 25.33 -21.74
N GLY A 470 -56.68 26.38 -22.16
CA GLY A 470 -57.95 26.24 -22.89
C GLY A 470 -57.84 25.56 -24.25
N TRP A 471 -56.73 25.72 -24.98
CA TRP A 471 -56.47 24.99 -26.22
C TRP A 471 -56.31 23.48 -25.99
N ILE A 472 -55.64 23.09 -24.90
CA ILE A 472 -55.45 21.70 -24.49
C ILE A 472 -56.80 21.09 -24.05
N CYS A 473 -57.59 21.82 -23.25
CA CYS A 473 -58.96 21.42 -22.89
C CYS A 473 -59.83 21.21 -24.15
N GLN A 474 -59.89 22.19 -25.05
CA GLN A 474 -60.68 22.13 -26.28
C GLN A 474 -60.21 21.05 -27.27
N SER A 475 -58.90 20.75 -27.34
CA SER A 475 -58.35 19.64 -28.14
C SER A 475 -58.69 18.29 -27.52
N CYS A 476 -58.58 18.13 -26.20
CA CYS A 476 -58.84 16.87 -25.50
C CYS A 476 -60.31 16.62 -25.16
N LEU A 477 -61.21 17.57 -25.41
CA LEU A 477 -62.66 17.50 -25.13
C LEU A 477 -63.31 16.18 -25.56
N SER A 478 -62.90 15.64 -26.70
CA SER A 478 -63.41 14.39 -27.30
C SER A 478 -62.51 13.17 -27.11
N ALA A 479 -61.44 13.25 -26.32
CA ALA A 479 -60.51 12.15 -26.10
C ALA A 479 -61.12 11.11 -25.13
N SER A 480 -61.54 9.97 -25.65
CA SER A 480 -62.17 8.90 -24.86
C SER A 480 -61.13 7.94 -24.26
N GLY A 481 -61.39 7.49 -23.03
CA GLY A 481 -60.51 6.58 -22.28
C GLY A 481 -60.41 6.92 -20.80
N THR A 482 -60.08 5.94 -19.97
CA THR A 482 -59.70 6.17 -18.57
C THR A 482 -58.29 6.76 -18.49
N GLY A 483 -58.06 7.64 -17.52
CA GLY A 483 -56.75 8.30 -17.33
C GLY A 483 -56.52 9.58 -18.14
N ASN A 484 -57.43 9.96 -19.04
CA ASN A 484 -57.38 11.26 -19.73
C ASN A 484 -57.57 12.44 -18.75
N ILE A 485 -57.19 13.65 -19.17
CA ILE A 485 -57.57 14.87 -18.45
C ILE A 485 -59.11 15.01 -18.42
N ALA A 486 -59.64 15.74 -17.43
CA ALA A 486 -61.08 15.91 -17.27
C ALA A 486 -61.72 16.53 -18.54
N SER A 487 -62.83 15.97 -19.00
CA SER A 487 -63.54 16.49 -20.16
C SER A 487 -64.20 17.83 -19.82
N GLY A 488 -63.69 18.89 -20.44
CA GLY A 488 -64.16 20.26 -20.28
C GLY A 488 -63.75 21.11 -21.47
N GLN A 489 -64.64 22.01 -21.91
CA GLN A 489 -64.43 22.84 -23.09
C GLN A 489 -63.55 24.07 -22.81
N TYR A 490 -63.55 24.57 -21.58
CA TYR A 490 -62.89 25.81 -21.17
C TYR A 490 -61.89 25.57 -20.04
N PHE A 491 -60.87 26.41 -19.93
CA PHE A 491 -59.95 26.40 -18.81
C PHE A 491 -60.32 27.47 -17.77
N ASP A 492 -60.52 27.08 -16.52
CA ASP A 492 -60.93 27.97 -15.42
C ASP A 492 -59.75 28.61 -14.66
N GLY A 493 -58.50 28.32 -15.07
CA GLY A 493 -57.27 28.68 -14.37
C GLY A 493 -56.61 27.51 -13.60
N ARG A 494 -57.32 26.40 -13.42
CA ARG A 494 -56.88 25.22 -12.64
C ARG A 494 -57.25 23.87 -13.28
N SER A 495 -58.35 23.81 -14.03
CA SER A 495 -58.96 22.60 -14.58
C SER A 495 -59.70 22.86 -15.89
N CYS A 496 -60.06 21.79 -16.60
CA CYS A 496 -60.95 21.87 -17.76
C CYS A 496 -62.41 21.71 -17.31
N VAL A 497 -63.27 22.67 -17.66
CA VAL A 497 -64.69 22.73 -17.26
C VAL A 497 -65.62 22.83 -18.47
N ASN A 498 -66.82 22.24 -18.39
CA ASN A 498 -67.81 22.29 -19.47
C ASN A 498 -68.59 23.62 -19.53
N THR A 499 -68.60 24.37 -18.44
CA THR A 499 -69.15 25.73 -18.33
C THR A 499 -68.23 26.55 -17.44
N CYS A 500 -67.95 27.79 -17.84
CA CYS A 500 -67.17 28.69 -17.02
C CYS A 500 -67.91 29.06 -15.71
N PRO A 501 -67.19 29.29 -14.58
CA PRO A 501 -67.82 29.59 -13.30
C PRO A 501 -68.69 30.86 -13.33
N ILE A 502 -69.73 30.87 -12.48
CA ILE A 502 -70.68 31.99 -12.37
C ILE A 502 -69.93 33.30 -12.10
N GLY A 503 -70.13 34.30 -12.95
CA GLY A 503 -69.43 35.59 -12.89
C GLY A 503 -68.29 35.75 -13.89
N SER A 504 -67.85 34.69 -14.58
CA SER A 504 -66.89 34.77 -15.69
C SER A 504 -67.54 34.72 -17.08
N THR A 505 -66.86 35.26 -18.08
CA THR A 505 -67.23 35.18 -19.50
C THR A 505 -66.25 34.30 -20.28
N VAL A 506 -66.71 33.72 -21.39
CA VAL A 506 -65.88 32.88 -22.27
C VAL A 506 -65.15 33.78 -23.26
N SER A 507 -63.82 33.84 -23.19
CA SER A 507 -63.01 34.40 -24.26
C SER A 507 -62.52 33.28 -25.20
N LYS A 508 -63.07 33.24 -26.41
CA LYS A 508 -62.61 32.35 -27.49
C LYS A 508 -61.30 32.88 -28.10
N ASP A 509 -61.19 34.20 -28.24
CA ASP A 509 -60.08 34.87 -28.91
C ASP A 509 -58.78 34.81 -28.09
N THR A 510 -58.87 34.66 -26.76
CA THR A 510 -57.72 34.33 -25.89
C THR A 510 -57.63 32.83 -25.56
N GLY A 511 -58.13 31.96 -26.44
CA GLY A 511 -57.87 30.52 -26.39
C GLY A 511 -58.67 29.73 -25.35
N TYR A 512 -59.99 29.92 -25.30
CA TYR A 512 -60.94 29.12 -24.50
C TYR A 512 -60.70 29.18 -22.99
N VAL A 513 -60.38 30.37 -22.47
CA VAL A 513 -60.18 30.63 -21.03
C VAL A 513 -61.39 31.37 -20.45
N CYS A 514 -61.78 31.01 -19.23
CA CYS A 514 -62.79 31.72 -18.46
C CYS A 514 -62.19 33.02 -17.88
N GLN A 515 -62.74 34.16 -18.26
CA GLN A 515 -62.28 35.48 -17.81
C GLN A 515 -63.23 36.05 -16.76
N PHE A 516 -62.71 36.32 -15.57
CA PHE A 516 -63.43 37.07 -14.53
C PHE A 516 -63.24 38.58 -14.74
N PRO A 517 -64.12 39.45 -14.21
CA PRO A 517 -63.89 40.89 -14.16
C PRO A 517 -62.58 41.21 -13.40
N PRO A 518 -61.79 42.21 -13.82
CA PRO A 518 -60.55 42.55 -13.14
C PRO A 518 -60.76 42.96 -11.68
N SER A 519 -60.09 42.27 -10.76
CA SER A 519 -60.14 42.53 -9.33
C SER A 519 -58.92 43.34 -8.90
N SER A 520 -58.94 44.65 -9.13
CA SER A 520 -57.80 45.54 -8.78
C SER A 520 -57.41 45.40 -7.31
N GLY A 521 -56.12 45.23 -7.05
CA GLY A 521 -55.55 45.31 -5.71
C GLY A 521 -55.51 46.74 -5.17
N ASN A 522 -55.16 46.84 -3.88
CA ASN A 522 -54.92 48.10 -3.19
C ASN A 522 -53.52 48.69 -3.50
N PRO A 523 -53.35 50.01 -3.42
CA PRO A 523 -52.04 50.65 -3.55
C PRO A 523 -51.07 50.26 -2.42
N VAL A 524 -49.89 49.77 -2.79
CA VAL A 524 -48.77 49.43 -1.90
C VAL A 524 -47.53 50.28 -2.19
N PRO A 525 -46.76 50.71 -1.17
CA PRO A 525 -45.68 51.70 -1.31
C PRO A 525 -44.34 51.06 -1.75
N CYS A 526 -44.33 50.40 -2.92
CA CYS A 526 -43.16 49.67 -3.44
C CYS A 526 -42.40 50.38 -4.58
N SER A 527 -42.85 51.57 -5.02
CA SER A 527 -42.04 52.41 -5.92
C SER A 527 -41.06 53.25 -5.11
N SER A 528 -39.77 53.19 -5.44
CA SER A 528 -38.72 54.02 -4.85
C SER A 528 -38.40 55.27 -5.67
N ASP A 529 -38.76 55.28 -6.96
CA ASP A 529 -38.44 56.33 -7.94
C ASP A 529 -39.65 57.24 -8.30
N SER A 530 -40.84 56.93 -7.76
CA SER A 530 -42.14 57.53 -8.10
C SER A 530 -42.57 57.37 -9.58
N GLN A 531 -41.81 56.66 -10.42
CA GLN A 531 -41.96 56.59 -11.87
C GLN A 531 -42.28 55.18 -12.37
N THR A 532 -41.74 54.15 -11.72
CA THR A 532 -41.93 52.75 -12.08
C THR A 532 -42.42 51.93 -10.87
N CYS A 533 -42.98 50.75 -11.15
CA CYS A 533 -43.27 49.74 -10.13
C CYS A 533 -42.12 48.73 -9.98
N GLY A 534 -40.89 49.09 -10.36
CA GLY A 534 -39.74 48.19 -10.35
C GLY A 534 -39.41 47.61 -8.97
N GLY A 535 -39.58 48.40 -7.90
CA GLY A 535 -39.38 47.92 -6.52
C GLY A 535 -40.45 46.94 -6.00
N CYS A 536 -41.51 46.70 -6.78
CA CYS A 536 -42.59 45.78 -6.42
C CYS A 536 -42.31 44.32 -6.80
N GLY A 537 -41.26 44.04 -7.59
CA GLY A 537 -40.91 42.68 -8.01
C GLY A 537 -39.45 42.54 -8.45
N THR A 538 -38.86 41.36 -8.24
CA THR A 538 -37.48 41.05 -8.67
C THR A 538 -37.38 40.52 -10.10
N THR A 539 -38.52 40.33 -10.78
CA THR A 539 -38.62 39.89 -12.17
C THR A 539 -39.64 40.74 -12.92
N ASP A 540 -39.44 40.88 -14.23
CA ASP A 540 -40.34 41.61 -15.14
C ASP A 540 -41.77 41.06 -15.07
N ASP A 541 -41.94 39.74 -14.91
CA ASP A 541 -43.24 39.07 -14.76
C ASP A 541 -44.01 39.54 -13.51
N ILE A 542 -43.32 39.79 -12.39
CA ILE A 542 -43.95 40.29 -11.15
C ILE A 542 -44.17 41.80 -11.26
N GLN A 543 -43.20 42.56 -11.80
CA GLN A 543 -43.35 44.00 -11.99
C GLN A 543 -44.51 44.33 -12.93
N GLY A 544 -44.71 43.53 -13.98
CA GLY A 544 -45.81 43.66 -14.96
C GLY A 544 -47.21 43.41 -14.40
N LEU A 545 -47.34 42.82 -13.19
CA LEU A 545 -48.64 42.74 -12.50
C LEU A 545 -49.09 44.11 -11.98
N PHE A 546 -48.17 45.04 -11.73
CA PHE A 546 -48.48 46.31 -11.06
C PHE A 546 -48.76 47.47 -12.02
N SER A 547 -49.89 48.14 -11.79
CA SER A 547 -50.20 49.45 -12.35
C SER A 547 -49.75 50.55 -11.38
N ARG A 548 -49.30 51.68 -11.94
CA ARG A 548 -48.80 52.83 -11.16
C ARG A 548 -49.96 53.61 -10.52
N GLY A 549 -49.92 53.74 -9.20
CA GLY A 549 -50.83 54.57 -8.42
C GLY A 549 -50.35 56.01 -8.29
N THR A 550 -50.74 56.68 -7.20
CA THR A 550 -50.30 58.04 -6.89
C THR A 550 -49.01 58.04 -6.04
N GLY A 551 -48.06 58.92 -6.39
CA GLY A 551 -46.77 59.02 -5.70
C GLY A 551 -45.94 57.73 -5.80
N ASN A 552 -45.50 57.21 -4.65
CA ASN A 552 -44.70 55.98 -4.53
C ASN A 552 -45.54 54.68 -4.49
N THR A 553 -46.83 54.77 -4.79
CA THR A 553 -47.73 53.60 -4.71
C THR A 553 -47.92 52.92 -6.06
N CYS A 554 -48.05 51.59 -6.01
CA CYS A 554 -48.40 50.73 -7.14
C CYS A 554 -49.45 49.72 -6.67
N GLN A 555 -50.33 49.27 -7.56
CA GLN A 555 -51.42 48.35 -7.24
C GLN A 555 -51.46 47.20 -8.24
N VAL A 556 -51.70 45.97 -7.78
CA VAL A 556 -51.87 44.82 -8.69
C VAL A 556 -53.09 45.09 -9.59
N THR A 557 -52.88 45.02 -10.90
CA THR A 557 -53.86 45.44 -11.90
C THR A 557 -55.07 44.50 -11.95
N ASP A 558 -54.84 43.21 -11.70
CA ASP A 558 -55.87 42.21 -11.44
C ASP A 558 -55.34 41.12 -10.50
N CYS A 559 -56.02 40.92 -9.37
CA CYS A 559 -55.72 39.92 -8.35
C CYS A 559 -56.34 38.53 -8.63
N ASN A 560 -57.06 38.36 -9.74
CA ASN A 560 -57.52 37.05 -10.20
C ASN A 560 -56.33 36.06 -10.30
N LEU A 561 -56.52 34.85 -9.78
CA LEU A 561 -55.51 33.78 -9.76
C LEU A 561 -55.05 33.38 -11.18
N SER A 562 -55.89 33.58 -12.19
CA SER A 562 -55.56 33.36 -13.60
C SER A 562 -54.63 34.42 -14.22
N VAL A 563 -54.49 35.59 -13.59
CA VAL A 563 -53.57 36.67 -14.02
C VAL A 563 -52.28 36.65 -13.21
N VAL A 564 -52.39 36.53 -11.88
CA VAL A 564 -51.22 36.48 -10.99
C VAL A 564 -50.50 35.12 -11.07
N GLY A 565 -51.23 34.03 -11.22
CA GLY A 565 -50.67 32.67 -11.31
C GLY A 565 -49.73 32.33 -10.14
N SER A 566 -48.52 31.90 -10.46
CA SER A 566 -47.44 31.61 -9.50
C SER A 566 -46.60 32.83 -9.11
N ASN A 567 -46.86 34.02 -9.67
CA ASN A 567 -45.99 35.20 -9.55
C ASN A 567 -46.27 35.98 -8.25
N LEU A 568 -46.26 35.25 -7.13
CA LEU A 568 -46.53 35.75 -5.79
C LEU A 568 -45.28 36.33 -5.13
N ASN A 569 -45.44 37.47 -4.48
CA ASN A 569 -44.52 37.97 -3.46
C ASN A 569 -45.32 38.75 -2.39
N GLY A 570 -44.66 39.26 -1.35
CA GLY A 570 -45.35 39.97 -0.27
C GLY A 570 -46.05 41.27 -0.71
N TRP A 571 -45.54 41.98 -1.73
CA TRP A 571 -46.21 43.16 -2.29
C TRP A 571 -47.51 42.79 -3.01
N VAL A 572 -47.49 41.71 -3.79
CA VAL A 572 -48.66 41.15 -4.48
C VAL A 572 -49.71 40.69 -3.46
N CYS A 573 -49.29 39.93 -2.45
CA CYS A 573 -50.15 39.48 -1.35
C CYS A 573 -50.79 40.67 -0.60
N ASN A 574 -49.99 41.66 -0.20
CA ASN A 574 -50.49 42.85 0.51
C ASN A 574 -51.47 43.65 -0.36
N SER A 575 -51.15 43.90 -1.63
CA SER A 575 -52.03 44.59 -2.57
C SER A 575 -53.38 43.87 -2.72
N CYS A 576 -53.38 42.55 -2.90
CA CYS A 576 -54.61 41.77 -3.08
C CYS A 576 -55.34 41.41 -1.78
N SER A 577 -54.76 41.68 -0.60
CA SER A 577 -55.23 41.18 0.72
C SER A 577 -56.67 41.52 1.12
N GLN A 578 -57.30 42.51 0.48
CA GLN A 578 -58.68 42.95 0.73
C GLN A 578 -59.64 42.65 -0.43
N THR A 579 -59.16 41.99 -1.49
CA THR A 579 -59.98 41.67 -2.67
C THR A 579 -60.82 40.42 -2.38
N ASN A 580 -62.15 40.58 -2.36
CA ASN A 580 -63.08 39.54 -1.91
C ASN A 580 -63.68 38.77 -3.10
N SER A 581 -63.01 37.71 -3.55
CA SER A 581 -63.48 36.79 -4.59
C SER A 581 -62.81 35.42 -4.42
N ASP A 582 -63.57 34.33 -4.57
CA ASP A 582 -63.05 32.95 -4.53
C ASP A 582 -62.12 32.62 -5.73
N HIS A 583 -62.00 33.55 -6.68
CA HIS A 583 -61.18 33.43 -7.89
C HIS A 583 -59.87 34.24 -7.82
N ASN A 584 -59.65 34.98 -6.74
CA ASN A 584 -58.42 35.73 -6.51
C ASN A 584 -57.33 34.86 -5.87
N ILE A 585 -56.11 35.39 -5.80
CA ILE A 585 -55.06 34.78 -5.00
C ILE A 585 -55.48 34.67 -3.52
N ALA A 586 -54.97 33.63 -2.84
CA ALA A 586 -55.38 33.31 -1.48
C ALA A 586 -55.27 34.53 -0.54
N LYS A 587 -56.27 34.73 0.31
CA LYS A 587 -56.29 35.87 1.23
C LYS A 587 -55.10 35.82 2.19
N GLY A 588 -54.33 36.91 2.22
CA GLY A 588 -53.25 37.08 3.16
C GLY A 588 -52.42 38.32 2.89
N GLN A 589 -52.09 39.08 3.93
CA GLN A 589 -51.27 40.28 3.81
C GLN A 589 -49.78 39.97 3.55
N TYR A 590 -49.33 38.76 3.89
CA TYR A 590 -47.91 38.40 3.92
C TYR A 590 -47.60 37.19 3.05
N TYR A 591 -46.41 37.11 2.45
CA TYR A 591 -45.99 35.97 1.64
C TYR A 591 -45.08 35.03 2.44
N ASN A 592 -45.43 33.75 2.54
CA ASN A 592 -44.69 32.77 3.34
C ASN A 592 -43.61 31.97 2.57
N GLY A 593 -43.33 32.34 1.32
CA GLY A 593 -42.44 31.58 0.43
C GLY A 593 -43.16 30.61 -0.52
N THR A 594 -44.45 30.36 -0.30
CA THR A 594 -45.29 29.49 -1.16
C THR A 594 -46.64 30.11 -1.50
N THR A 595 -47.27 30.82 -0.54
CA THR A 595 -48.60 31.42 -0.66
C THR A 595 -48.69 32.70 0.17
N CYS A 596 -49.69 33.52 -0.14
CA CYS A 596 -50.16 34.56 0.76
C CYS A 596 -50.80 33.93 2.02
N VAL A 597 -50.61 34.58 3.18
CA VAL A 597 -51.16 34.19 4.50
C VAL A 597 -51.56 35.42 5.32
N ASP A 598 -52.64 35.30 6.11
CA ASP A 598 -53.11 36.36 7.03
C ASP A 598 -52.16 36.55 8.24
N THR A 599 -51.41 35.52 8.64
CA THR A 599 -50.36 35.61 9.67
C THR A 599 -49.14 34.79 9.28
N CYS A 600 -47.95 35.27 9.61
CA CYS A 600 -46.71 34.56 9.32
C CYS A 600 -46.56 33.28 10.16
N PRO A 601 -45.91 32.23 9.62
CA PRO A 601 -45.54 31.02 10.37
C PRO A 601 -44.86 31.31 11.71
N LYS A 602 -45.14 30.47 12.73
CA LYS A 602 -44.74 30.72 14.13
C LYS A 602 -43.23 31.01 14.26
N GLY A 603 -42.91 32.24 14.68
CA GLY A 603 -41.54 32.73 14.86
C GLY A 603 -41.04 33.65 13.73
N GLN A 604 -41.77 33.75 12.61
CA GLN A 604 -41.51 34.70 11.54
C GLN A 604 -42.28 36.01 11.75
N GLN A 605 -41.77 37.08 11.17
CA GLN A 605 -42.40 38.41 11.09
C GLN A 605 -42.30 38.94 9.66
N ALA A 606 -43.16 39.89 9.31
CA ALA A 606 -43.16 40.58 8.04
C ALA A 606 -43.53 42.06 8.24
N SER A 607 -43.03 42.93 7.37
CA SER A 607 -43.32 44.37 7.38
C SER A 607 -43.09 44.98 6.01
N ALA A 608 -43.40 46.27 5.83
CA ALA A 608 -43.04 46.99 4.60
C ALA A 608 -41.52 46.94 4.31
N ALA A 609 -40.67 46.88 5.34
CA ALA A 609 -39.22 46.75 5.19
C ALA A 609 -38.76 45.34 4.75
N THR A 610 -39.62 44.32 4.85
CA THR A 610 -39.39 42.97 4.30
C THR A 610 -40.17 42.74 3.01
N GLY A 611 -40.73 43.80 2.40
CA GLY A 611 -41.66 43.69 1.27
C GLY A 611 -42.89 42.83 1.58
N PHE A 612 -43.30 42.77 2.84
CA PHE A 612 -44.31 41.86 3.40
C PHE A 612 -44.04 40.35 3.23
N VAL A 613 -42.79 39.96 2.97
CA VAL A 613 -42.37 38.56 3.05
C VAL A 613 -42.18 38.15 4.52
N CYS A 614 -42.70 36.99 4.89
CA CYS A 614 -42.49 36.38 6.19
C CYS A 614 -41.07 35.81 6.28
N GLN A 615 -40.30 36.34 7.22
CA GLN A 615 -38.93 35.92 7.50
C GLN A 615 -38.72 35.84 9.01
N TYR A 616 -37.75 35.05 9.46
CA TYR A 616 -37.38 35.10 10.87
C TYR A 616 -36.77 36.47 11.19
N PRO A 617 -37.07 37.07 12.37
CA PRO A 617 -36.31 38.21 12.86
C PRO A 617 -34.82 37.83 12.93
N PRO A 618 -33.89 38.67 12.46
CA PRO A 618 -32.46 38.35 12.50
C PRO A 618 -32.03 37.98 13.93
N ASN A 619 -31.31 36.86 14.06
CA ASN A 619 -30.79 36.39 15.34
C ASN A 619 -29.27 36.61 15.40
N PRO A 620 -28.80 37.85 15.65
CA PRO A 620 -27.40 38.20 15.51
C PRO A 620 -26.50 37.46 16.51
N GLY A 621 -25.31 37.09 16.04
CA GLY A 621 -24.31 36.43 16.88
C GLY A 621 -23.63 37.36 17.90
N SER A 622 -22.89 36.76 18.83
CA SER A 622 -21.89 37.46 19.64
C SER A 622 -20.81 38.10 18.76
N SER A 623 -20.21 39.19 19.25
CA SER A 623 -19.07 39.82 18.58
C SER A 623 -17.82 38.93 18.63
N VAL A 624 -17.11 38.84 17.51
CA VAL A 624 -15.85 38.12 17.31
C VAL A 624 -14.83 39.04 16.65
N THR A 625 -13.57 38.93 17.07
CA THR A 625 -12.48 39.82 16.64
C THR A 625 -11.79 39.26 15.40
N CYS A 626 -12.36 39.52 14.23
CA CYS A 626 -11.90 38.98 12.94
C CYS A 626 -11.74 40.03 11.82
N SER A 627 -11.97 41.31 12.09
CA SER A 627 -11.58 42.38 11.16
C SER A 627 -10.07 42.66 11.27
N SER A 628 -9.42 42.87 10.14
CA SER A 628 -7.99 43.21 10.01
C SER A 628 -7.74 44.66 9.61
N ASP A 629 -8.80 45.43 9.32
CA ASP A 629 -8.77 46.79 8.78
C ASP A 629 -9.56 47.80 9.63
N SER A 630 -10.07 47.35 10.78
CA SER A 630 -10.91 48.11 11.74
C SER A 630 -12.11 48.84 11.09
N SER A 631 -12.59 48.38 9.93
CA SER A 631 -13.62 49.07 9.14
C SER A 631 -14.53 48.15 8.32
N THR A 632 -14.12 46.91 8.05
CA THR A 632 -14.91 45.88 7.37
C THR A 632 -14.81 44.53 8.08
N CYS A 633 -15.67 43.58 7.73
CA CYS A 633 -15.60 42.20 8.22
C CYS A 633 -14.90 41.23 7.25
N ASN A 634 -14.04 41.74 6.36
CA ASN A 634 -13.41 40.92 5.33
C ASN A 634 -12.52 39.78 5.88
N GLY A 635 -11.87 39.97 7.03
CA GLY A 635 -11.08 38.89 7.68
C GLY A 635 -11.90 37.78 8.33
N CYS A 636 -13.23 37.93 8.43
CA CYS A 636 -14.14 36.95 9.03
C CYS A 636 -14.54 35.82 8.06
N GLY A 637 -14.15 35.89 6.78
CA GLY A 637 -14.52 34.92 5.75
C GLY A 637 -13.52 34.82 4.61
N GLN A 638 -13.37 33.64 4.02
CA GLN A 638 -12.46 33.41 2.88
C GLN A 638 -13.03 33.90 1.52
N SER A 639 -14.29 34.34 1.49
CA SER A 639 -14.96 34.88 0.30
C SER A 639 -15.89 36.03 0.69
N LYS A 640 -16.24 36.88 -0.28
CA LYS A 640 -17.20 37.97 -0.08
C LYS A 640 -18.56 37.49 0.43
N ASN A 641 -18.99 36.30 0.00
CA ASN A 641 -20.26 35.71 0.42
C ASN A 641 -20.26 35.35 1.92
N ILE A 642 -19.09 34.95 2.45
CA ILE A 642 -18.94 34.67 3.89
C ILE A 642 -18.79 35.99 4.67
N SER A 643 -17.99 36.95 4.19
CA SER A 643 -17.84 38.24 4.89
C SER A 643 -19.12 39.09 4.89
N SER A 644 -20.01 38.93 3.89
CA SER A 644 -21.35 39.55 3.89
C SER A 644 -22.32 38.99 4.93
N LEU A 645 -22.03 37.83 5.54
CA LEU A 645 -22.80 37.32 6.68
C LEU A 645 -22.44 38.04 8.00
N PHE A 646 -21.42 38.91 8.01
CA PHE A 646 -20.99 39.65 9.19
C PHE A 646 -21.34 41.14 9.11
N THR A 647 -21.93 41.66 10.18
CA THR A 647 -22.11 43.09 10.43
C THR A 647 -20.93 43.63 11.23
N TYR A 648 -20.29 44.68 10.71
CA TYR A 648 -19.25 45.42 11.43
C TYR A 648 -19.81 46.09 12.69
N LYS A 649 -19.04 46.10 13.78
CA LYS A 649 -19.40 46.74 15.05
C LYS A 649 -18.47 47.91 15.37
N THR A 650 -17.34 47.63 16.00
CA THR A 650 -16.37 48.64 16.45
C THR A 650 -14.96 48.04 16.57
N GLY A 651 -13.97 48.76 16.06
CA GLY A 651 -12.58 48.28 16.02
C GLY A 651 -12.48 46.99 15.21
N ASN A 652 -11.77 45.98 15.71
CA ASN A 652 -11.62 44.72 14.97
C ASN A 652 -12.81 43.74 15.12
N ASN A 653 -13.95 44.18 15.70
CA ASN A 653 -15.06 43.31 16.05
C ASN A 653 -16.21 43.33 15.01
N CYS A 654 -16.67 42.13 14.69
CA CYS A 654 -17.80 41.85 13.81
C CYS A 654 -18.75 40.84 14.47
N SER A 655 -20.02 40.81 14.10
CA SER A 655 -20.94 39.73 14.50
C SER A 655 -21.64 39.15 13.27
N VAL A 656 -21.98 37.86 13.29
CA VAL A 656 -22.92 37.33 12.29
C VAL A 656 -24.25 38.10 12.36
N SER A 657 -24.83 38.43 11.22
CA SER A 657 -26.07 39.23 11.11
C SER A 657 -27.32 38.44 11.50
N ASP A 658 -27.40 37.18 11.08
CA ASP A 658 -28.40 36.20 11.52
C ASP A 658 -27.77 34.80 11.63
N CYS A 659 -27.86 34.18 12.80
CA CYS A 659 -27.38 32.83 13.09
C CYS A 659 -28.30 31.70 12.63
N ASN A 660 -29.39 32.03 11.92
CA ASN A 660 -30.29 31.09 11.30
C ASN A 660 -29.59 30.24 10.22
N SER A 661 -29.78 28.92 10.30
CA SER A 661 -29.21 27.94 9.36
C SER A 661 -29.63 28.17 7.91
N THR A 662 -30.81 28.75 7.65
CA THR A 662 -31.25 29.07 6.28
C THR A 662 -30.55 30.30 5.69
N VAL A 663 -29.98 31.19 6.51
CA VAL A 663 -29.24 32.38 6.06
C VAL A 663 -27.76 32.05 5.85
N ILE A 664 -27.19 31.25 6.75
CA ILE A 664 -25.79 30.79 6.65
C ILE A 664 -25.63 29.69 5.58
N GLY A 665 -26.59 28.76 5.50
CA GLY A 665 -26.54 27.62 4.58
C GLY A 665 -25.27 26.79 4.78
N SER A 666 -24.61 26.44 3.67
CA SER A 666 -23.34 25.70 3.66
C SER A 666 -22.10 26.55 3.96
N ASN A 667 -22.24 27.86 4.20
CA ASN A 667 -21.11 28.81 4.34
C ASN A 667 -20.46 28.79 5.74
N LEU A 668 -20.51 27.67 6.46
CA LEU A 668 -19.97 27.54 7.82
C LEU A 668 -18.45 27.74 7.89
N ASN A 669 -18.00 28.48 8.91
CA ASN A 669 -16.60 28.54 9.31
C ASN A 669 -16.48 28.74 10.83
N GLY A 670 -15.26 28.70 11.37
CA GLY A 670 -15.04 28.83 12.81
C GLY A 670 -15.46 30.19 13.40
N TRP A 671 -15.32 31.29 12.65
CA TRP A 671 -15.80 32.62 13.08
C TRP A 671 -17.33 32.65 13.23
N ILE A 672 -18.06 32.01 12.31
CA ILE A 672 -19.51 31.87 12.34
C ILE A 672 -19.92 30.98 13.53
N CYS A 673 -19.29 29.82 13.72
CA CYS A 673 -19.53 28.95 14.87
C CYS A 673 -19.32 29.69 16.20
N ASN A 674 -18.17 30.35 16.39
CA ASN A 674 -17.87 31.09 17.61
C ASN A 674 -18.86 32.25 17.84
N SER A 675 -19.17 33.05 16.80
CA SER A 675 -20.14 34.14 16.87
C SER A 675 -21.54 33.64 17.24
N CYS A 676 -22.01 32.55 16.64
CA CYS A 676 -23.34 32.01 16.86
C CYS A 676 -23.45 31.04 18.06
N SER A 677 -22.35 30.70 18.73
CA SER A 677 -22.32 29.74 19.85
C SER A 677 -23.29 30.07 21.01
N SER A 678 -23.57 31.36 21.22
CA SER A 678 -24.52 31.87 22.23
C SER A 678 -25.95 32.04 21.71
N ALA A 679 -26.19 32.05 20.39
CA ALA A 679 -27.47 32.40 19.81
C ALA A 679 -28.55 31.35 20.11
N SER A 680 -29.78 31.80 20.36
CA SER A 680 -30.91 30.94 20.76
C SER A 680 -32.06 31.02 19.74
N GLY A 681 -32.46 29.86 19.21
CA GLY A 681 -33.54 29.76 18.22
C GLY A 681 -33.63 28.34 17.66
N ALA A 682 -34.83 27.91 17.30
CA ALA A 682 -35.08 26.53 16.83
C ALA A 682 -34.45 26.22 15.46
N ASN A 683 -34.16 27.25 14.66
CA ASN A 683 -33.61 27.14 13.30
C ASN A 683 -32.15 27.59 13.21
N ASN A 684 -31.49 27.88 14.33
CA ASN A 684 -30.09 28.30 14.32
C ASN A 684 -29.18 27.16 13.80
N ILE A 685 -27.97 27.51 13.37
CA ILE A 685 -26.92 26.51 13.15
C ILE A 685 -26.67 25.69 14.44
N VAL A 686 -26.14 24.48 14.27
CA VAL A 686 -25.74 23.60 15.39
C VAL A 686 -24.84 24.37 16.35
N LYS A 687 -25.10 24.25 17.67
CA LYS A 687 -24.28 24.93 18.67
C LYS A 687 -22.88 24.32 18.73
N GLY A 688 -21.88 25.19 18.74
CA GLY A 688 -20.48 24.84 18.92
C GLY A 688 -19.59 26.05 18.72
N LYS A 689 -18.49 26.13 19.47
CA LYS A 689 -17.52 27.23 19.38
C LYS A 689 -16.51 27.06 18.24
N TYR A 690 -16.32 25.83 17.76
CA TYR A 690 -15.28 25.49 16.81
C TYR A 690 -15.86 24.82 15.57
N TYR A 691 -15.21 24.98 14.42
CA TYR A 691 -15.62 24.34 13.17
C TYR A 691 -14.73 23.13 12.85
N ASN A 692 -15.32 21.93 12.73
CA ASN A 692 -14.58 20.69 12.50
C ASN A 692 -14.37 20.32 11.01
N GLY A 693 -14.67 21.23 10.09
CA GLY A 693 -14.66 20.96 8.64
C GLY A 693 -15.99 20.46 8.08
N ILE A 694 -16.98 20.16 8.92
CA ILE A 694 -18.34 19.73 8.53
C ILE A 694 -19.40 20.58 9.25
N THR A 695 -19.26 20.76 10.56
CA THR A 695 -20.25 21.44 11.42
C THR A 695 -19.57 22.18 12.58
N CYS A 696 -20.36 22.93 13.34
CA CYS A 696 -19.94 23.54 14.60
C CYS A 696 -19.98 22.49 15.73
N VAL A 697 -18.97 22.51 16.60
CA VAL A 697 -18.80 21.61 17.75
C VAL A 697 -18.32 22.37 18.99
N ASP A 698 -18.74 21.95 20.18
CA ASP A 698 -18.31 22.55 21.46
C ASP A 698 -16.88 22.15 21.87
N SER A 699 -16.36 21.04 21.32
CA SER A 699 -14.98 20.58 21.44
C SER A 699 -14.49 20.00 20.13
N CYS A 700 -13.19 20.16 19.84
CA CYS A 700 -12.59 19.55 18.65
C CYS A 700 -12.44 18.02 18.79
N PRO A 701 -12.41 17.27 17.67
CA PRO A 701 -12.06 15.85 17.67
C PRO A 701 -10.72 15.56 18.37
N ALA A 702 -10.56 14.31 18.86
CA ALA A 702 -9.31 13.87 19.46
C ALA A 702 -8.13 14.06 18.48
N GLY A 703 -7.02 14.60 18.98
CA GLY A 703 -5.88 14.99 18.14
C GLY A 703 -6.02 16.35 17.44
N GLN A 704 -7.07 17.13 17.69
CA GLN A 704 -7.27 18.47 17.11
C GLN A 704 -7.47 19.58 18.15
N GLN A 705 -7.06 20.80 17.80
CA GLN A 705 -7.29 22.03 18.56
C GLN A 705 -7.76 23.18 17.66
N ALA A 706 -8.44 24.15 18.26
CA ALA A 706 -8.90 25.38 17.62
C ALA A 706 -8.71 26.57 18.56
N ASN A 707 -8.33 27.72 18.01
CA ASN A 707 -8.22 28.99 18.75
C ASN A 707 -8.40 30.17 17.77
N ALA A 708 -8.26 31.41 18.27
CA ALA A 708 -8.40 32.60 17.43
C ALA A 708 -7.40 32.64 16.25
N ALA A 709 -6.17 32.14 16.43
CA ALA A 709 -5.16 32.09 15.37
C ALA A 709 -5.44 30.99 14.32
N THR A 710 -6.22 29.94 14.63
CA THR A 710 -6.75 29.01 13.63
C THR A 710 -8.07 29.48 13.00
N GLY A 711 -8.57 30.66 13.36
CA GLY A 711 -9.90 31.15 12.96
C GLY A 711 -11.04 30.32 13.55
N PHE A 712 -10.83 29.73 14.74
CA PHE A 712 -11.71 28.77 15.43
C PHE A 712 -12.01 27.49 14.61
N ILE A 713 -11.15 27.16 13.64
CA ILE A 713 -11.20 25.89 12.90
C ILE A 713 -10.39 24.84 13.68
N CYS A 714 -10.95 23.66 13.88
CA CYS A 714 -10.24 22.50 14.41
C CYS A 714 -9.19 22.04 13.40
N LYS A 715 -7.93 22.12 13.79
CA LYS A 715 -6.78 21.60 13.03
C LYS A 715 -6.07 20.55 13.86
N ASN A 716 -5.40 19.60 13.21
CA ASN A 716 -4.56 18.64 13.90
C ASN A 716 -3.56 19.37 14.81
N ILE A 717 -3.40 18.87 16.04
CA ILE A 717 -2.43 19.38 17.00
C ILE A 717 -1.03 19.21 16.36
N PRO A 718 -0.23 20.28 16.21
CA PRO A 718 1.18 20.16 15.87
C PRO A 718 1.82 19.30 16.97
N ASN A 719 2.45 18.18 16.63
CA ASN A 719 2.90 17.21 17.63
C ASN A 719 4.26 17.68 18.18
N PRO A 720 4.35 18.38 19.32
CA PRO A 720 5.51 19.21 19.61
C PRO A 720 6.64 18.36 20.16
N GLY A 721 7.87 18.69 19.76
CA GLY A 721 9.06 18.11 20.39
C GLY A 721 9.21 18.53 21.85
N THR A 722 10.01 17.79 22.60
CA THR A 722 10.46 18.21 23.93
C THR A 722 11.42 19.40 23.82
N PRO A 723 11.49 20.28 24.83
CA PRO A 723 12.41 21.41 24.82
C PRO A 723 13.87 20.96 24.86
N VAL A 724 14.69 21.52 23.96
CA VAL A 724 16.12 21.29 23.84
C VAL A 724 16.88 22.62 23.93
N ALA A 725 18.00 22.62 24.65
CA ALA A 725 18.77 23.82 24.98
C ALA A 725 19.73 24.24 23.85
N CYS A 726 19.18 24.75 22.74
CA CYS A 726 19.93 25.16 21.55
C CYS A 726 19.73 26.64 21.12
N SER A 727 19.04 27.45 21.92
CA SER A 727 19.07 28.92 21.74
C SER A 727 20.39 29.49 22.29
N THR A 728 21.05 30.32 21.48
CA THR A 728 22.34 30.96 21.80
C THR A 728 22.22 32.43 22.21
N ASP A 729 21.02 33.01 22.06
CA ASP A 729 20.69 34.43 22.29
C ASP A 729 19.51 34.62 23.25
N SER A 730 19.04 33.53 23.88
CA SER A 730 17.89 33.45 24.78
C SER A 730 16.62 34.12 24.24
N SER A 731 16.44 34.16 22.92
CA SER A 731 15.32 34.85 22.26
C SER A 731 14.93 34.27 20.89
N THR A 732 15.79 33.47 20.25
CA THR A 732 15.53 32.77 18.98
C THR A 732 16.04 31.33 19.02
N CYS A 733 15.69 30.53 18.00
CA CYS A 733 16.20 29.17 17.82
C CYS A 733 17.34 29.06 16.80
N ASN A 734 18.06 30.15 16.53
CA ASN A 734 19.09 30.20 15.50
C ASN A 734 20.27 29.25 15.75
N GLY A 735 20.55 28.86 17.00
CA GLY A 735 21.55 27.85 17.34
C GLY A 735 21.10 26.38 17.11
N CYS A 736 19.81 26.14 16.86
CA CYS A 736 19.24 24.81 16.62
C CYS A 736 19.36 24.37 15.14
N PHE A 737 19.46 25.32 14.20
CA PHE A 737 19.54 25.05 12.76
C PHE A 737 20.23 26.19 12.00
N SER A 738 21.32 25.90 11.30
CA SER A 738 22.16 26.91 10.64
C SER A 738 21.61 27.34 9.27
N ASN A 739 20.84 28.43 9.26
CA ASN A 739 20.19 29.07 8.10
C ASN A 739 19.09 28.24 7.41
N LEU A 740 18.06 28.93 6.91
CA LEU A 740 16.83 28.40 6.26
C LEU A 740 15.91 27.49 7.10
N GLY A 741 16.36 26.90 8.21
CA GLY A 741 15.55 26.04 9.09
C GLY A 741 14.68 26.74 10.15
N SER A 742 14.55 28.06 10.15
CA SER A 742 13.93 28.83 11.25
C SER A 742 12.41 28.68 11.40
N SER A 743 11.75 27.87 10.58
CA SER A 743 10.30 27.58 10.65
C SER A 743 9.95 26.27 11.38
N ILE A 744 10.91 25.36 11.61
CA ILE A 744 10.65 24.06 12.25
C ILE A 744 10.87 24.06 13.77
N PHE A 745 11.56 25.05 14.35
CA PHE A 745 11.71 25.22 15.79
C PHE A 745 10.92 26.44 16.28
N THR A 746 10.18 26.28 17.37
CA THR A 746 9.56 27.37 18.14
C THR A 746 10.40 27.67 19.39
N TYR A 747 10.58 28.96 19.70
CA TYR A 747 11.28 29.40 20.91
C TYR A 747 10.40 29.20 22.15
N GLY A 748 10.98 28.61 23.21
CA GLY A 748 10.31 28.36 24.48
C GLY A 748 10.65 29.42 25.52
N THR A 749 11.43 29.05 26.53
CA THR A 749 11.90 29.95 27.59
C THR A 749 13.36 29.66 27.97
N GLY A 750 14.11 30.72 28.28
CA GLY A 750 15.55 30.63 28.58
C GLY A 750 16.34 30.27 27.33
N ASN A 751 17.13 29.21 27.36
CA ASN A 751 17.88 28.74 26.18
C ASN A 751 17.15 27.63 25.40
N ASN A 752 15.87 27.37 25.71
CA ASN A 752 15.14 26.22 25.19
C ASN A 752 14.32 26.54 23.94
N CYS A 753 14.39 25.63 22.98
CA CYS A 753 13.57 25.59 21.76
C CYS A 753 12.98 24.19 21.59
N TYR A 754 11.88 24.07 20.85
CA TYR A 754 11.27 22.76 20.57
C TYR A 754 10.82 22.68 19.11
N VAL A 755 10.84 21.47 18.54
CA VAL A 755 10.32 21.25 17.18
C VAL A 755 8.80 21.49 17.18
N THR A 756 8.32 22.30 16.24
CA THR A 756 6.92 22.72 16.17
C THR A 756 5.97 21.58 15.79
N ASP A 757 6.43 20.65 14.95
CA ASP A 757 5.72 19.43 14.57
C ASP A 757 6.71 18.29 14.27
N CYS A 758 6.54 17.15 14.93
CA CYS A 758 7.41 15.98 14.80
C CYS A 758 6.96 14.95 13.75
N THR A 759 6.00 15.28 12.87
CA THR A 759 5.63 14.38 11.77
C THR A 759 6.72 14.34 10.69
N ALA A 760 6.94 13.16 10.11
CA ALA A 760 7.88 12.95 9.01
C ALA A 760 7.41 13.62 7.68
N SER A 761 6.24 14.26 7.68
CA SER A 761 5.67 14.95 6.51
C SER A 761 6.10 16.41 6.39
N THR A 762 6.38 17.07 7.52
CA THR A 762 6.79 18.47 7.63
C THR A 762 8.30 18.64 7.65
N LEU A 763 9.03 17.68 8.22
CA LEU A 763 10.49 17.68 8.35
C LEU A 763 11.18 17.08 7.12
N ARG A 764 11.75 17.94 6.25
CA ARG A 764 12.53 17.51 5.06
C ARG A 764 14.03 17.31 5.34
N GLU A 765 14.54 17.93 6.39
CA GLU A 765 15.93 17.88 6.81
C GLU A 765 15.99 17.59 8.31
N TYR A 766 16.91 16.73 8.73
CA TYR A 766 17.07 16.29 10.11
C TYR A 766 18.47 16.65 10.62
N ASN A 767 18.55 17.02 11.89
CA ASN A 767 19.81 17.09 12.64
C ASN A 767 19.59 16.50 14.05
N GLY A 768 20.66 16.41 14.85
CA GLY A 768 20.55 15.83 16.19
C GLY A 768 19.68 16.62 17.16
N TRP A 769 19.51 17.94 16.98
CA TRP A 769 18.53 18.71 17.76
C TRP A 769 17.09 18.30 17.45
N VAL A 770 16.76 18.07 16.18
CA VAL A 770 15.43 17.56 15.76
C VAL A 770 15.19 16.17 16.31
N CYS A 771 16.17 15.26 16.20
CA CYS A 771 16.07 13.91 16.76
C CYS A 771 15.87 13.92 18.28
N ASN A 772 16.71 14.65 19.03
CA ASN A 772 16.61 14.75 20.49
C ASN A 772 15.29 15.38 20.96
N SER A 773 14.81 16.44 20.29
CA SER A 773 13.52 17.08 20.60
C SER A 773 12.34 16.14 20.31
N CYS A 774 12.30 15.49 19.14
CA CYS A 774 11.19 14.60 18.78
C CYS A 774 11.27 13.19 19.38
N ASN A 775 12.33 12.84 20.12
CA ASN A 775 12.57 11.50 20.69
C ASN A 775 11.43 10.96 21.58
N SER A 776 10.60 11.84 22.16
CA SER A 776 9.45 11.47 23.00
C SER A 776 8.07 11.71 22.36
N ALA A 777 8.02 12.17 21.11
CA ALA A 777 6.76 12.44 20.42
C ALA A 777 6.13 11.14 19.91
N SER A 778 4.93 10.80 20.38
CA SER A 778 4.17 9.62 19.96
C SER A 778 3.04 9.97 18.98
N GLY A 779 2.76 9.07 18.02
CA GLY A 779 1.71 9.23 17.02
C GLY A 779 2.05 8.59 15.67
N ASP A 780 1.04 8.18 14.92
CA ASP A 780 1.22 7.67 13.55
C ASP A 780 1.73 8.78 12.63
N GLY A 781 2.78 8.49 11.84
CA GLY A 781 3.41 9.45 10.94
C GLY A 781 4.50 10.32 11.57
N ASN A 782 4.84 10.13 12.86
CA ASN A 782 6.03 10.73 13.47
C ASN A 782 7.34 10.18 12.89
N ILE A 783 8.44 10.92 13.07
CA ILE A 783 9.78 10.40 12.80
C ILE A 783 10.10 9.23 13.76
N ALA A 784 10.96 8.30 13.32
CA ALA A 784 11.32 7.14 14.13
C ALA A 784 12.03 7.57 15.43
N ALA A 785 11.59 7.04 16.57
CA ALA A 785 12.11 7.40 17.88
C ALA A 785 13.60 7.05 18.01
N GLY A 786 14.43 8.07 18.27
CA GLY A 786 15.87 7.94 18.40
C GLY A 786 16.49 9.29 18.74
N GLN A 787 17.35 9.31 19.76
CA GLN A 787 17.92 10.56 20.28
C GLN A 787 19.04 11.14 19.40
N TYR A 788 19.73 10.29 18.63
CA TYR A 788 20.96 10.64 17.92
C TYR A 788 20.76 10.66 16.40
N PHE A 789 21.47 11.53 15.69
CA PHE A 789 21.41 11.61 14.23
C PHE A 789 22.63 10.93 13.60
N ASN A 790 22.42 9.87 12.81
CA ASN A 790 23.51 9.10 12.18
C ASN A 790 24.01 9.67 10.84
N GLY A 791 23.66 10.92 10.52
CA GLY A 791 23.91 11.53 9.20
C GLY A 791 22.82 11.27 8.15
N ARG A 792 21.81 10.44 8.45
CA ARG A 792 20.69 10.16 7.54
C ARG A 792 19.31 10.04 8.20
N TYR A 793 19.23 9.52 9.41
CA TYR A 793 18.00 9.40 10.20
C TYR A 793 18.29 9.36 11.70
N CYS A 794 17.24 9.51 12.51
CA CYS A 794 17.31 9.40 13.96
C CYS A 794 17.45 7.94 14.40
N VAL A 795 18.28 7.68 15.41
CA VAL A 795 18.59 6.35 15.95
C VAL A 795 18.66 6.36 17.48
N SER A 796 18.25 5.27 18.11
CA SER A 796 18.26 5.10 19.58
C SER A 796 19.66 4.89 20.16
N SER A 797 20.63 4.49 19.34
CA SER A 797 22.06 4.44 19.65
C SER A 797 22.88 4.68 18.38
N CYS A 798 24.10 5.22 18.53
CA CYS A 798 24.99 5.39 17.38
C CYS A 798 25.49 4.04 16.84
N PRO A 799 25.78 3.94 15.53
CA PRO A 799 26.45 2.78 14.93
C PRO A 799 27.75 2.41 15.65
N SER A 800 28.11 1.12 15.62
CA SER A 800 29.38 0.65 16.20
C SER A 800 30.58 1.41 15.59
N GLY A 801 31.51 1.86 16.43
CA GLY A 801 32.61 2.73 16.03
C GLY A 801 32.22 4.22 15.87
N GLN A 802 31.06 4.65 16.36
CA GLN A 802 30.65 6.06 16.40
C GLN A 802 30.15 6.49 17.79
N TYR A 803 30.29 7.77 18.11
CA TYR A 803 29.78 8.39 19.34
C TYR A 803 29.03 9.70 19.04
N ALA A 804 28.11 10.08 19.92
CA ALA A 804 27.42 11.37 19.88
C ALA A 804 27.28 11.93 21.30
N ASN A 805 27.37 13.25 21.44
CA ASN A 805 27.14 13.96 22.70
C ASN A 805 26.61 15.38 22.44
N LEU A 806 26.49 16.20 23.49
CA LEU A 806 26.04 17.58 23.37
C LEU A 806 26.97 18.45 22.48
N SER A 807 28.29 18.25 22.57
CA SER A 807 29.27 18.98 21.73
C SER A 807 29.25 18.58 20.26
N THR A 808 28.86 17.35 19.92
CA THR A 808 28.59 16.94 18.52
C THR A 808 27.15 17.25 18.08
N GLN A 809 26.38 18.01 18.87
CA GLN A 809 24.97 18.33 18.61
C GLN A 809 24.09 17.08 18.40
N TYR A 810 24.35 16.01 19.16
CA TYR A 810 23.73 14.68 19.02
C TYR A 810 23.96 13.99 17.67
N VAL A 811 24.91 14.45 16.86
CA VAL A 811 25.33 13.78 15.62
C VAL A 811 26.34 12.67 15.94
N CYS A 812 26.14 11.48 15.38
CA CYS A 812 27.08 10.36 15.49
C CYS A 812 28.32 10.62 14.61
N GLN A 813 29.50 10.66 15.23
CA GLN A 813 30.79 10.87 14.58
C GLN A 813 31.70 9.65 14.77
N PRO A 814 32.57 9.30 13.81
CA PRO A 814 33.52 8.19 13.95
C PRO A 814 34.42 8.34 15.18
N ILE A 815 34.59 7.24 15.93
CA ILE A 815 35.60 7.12 16.97
C ILE A 815 36.95 6.95 16.28
N VAL A 816 37.73 8.02 16.20
CA VAL A 816 39.13 7.98 15.75
C VAL A 816 40.00 7.68 16.97
N GLY A 817 40.06 6.40 17.33
CA GLY A 817 40.78 5.92 18.51
C GLY A 817 40.60 4.43 18.75
N ASN A 818 41.43 3.86 19.61
CA ASN A 818 41.39 2.47 20.05
C ASN A 818 40.94 2.44 21.52
N PRO A 819 39.61 2.38 21.79
CA PRO A 819 39.06 2.71 23.10
C PRO A 819 39.38 1.66 24.17
N GLY A 820 39.54 2.14 25.41
CA GLY A 820 39.68 1.31 26.60
C GLY A 820 38.37 0.69 27.07
N THR A 821 38.48 -0.25 27.99
CA THR A 821 37.34 -0.86 28.69
C THR A 821 36.81 0.04 29.81
N PRO A 822 35.52 -0.08 30.17
CA PRO A 822 34.96 0.68 31.29
C PRO A 822 35.55 0.30 32.64
N VAL A 823 35.93 1.32 33.42
CA VAL A 823 36.39 1.25 34.80
C VAL A 823 35.50 2.08 35.72
N THR A 824 35.25 1.58 36.92
CA THR A 824 34.31 2.20 37.88
C THR A 824 35.01 3.25 38.74
N CYS A 825 35.22 4.44 38.18
CA CYS A 825 35.89 5.57 38.84
C CYS A 825 35.11 6.91 38.82
N SER A 826 33.86 6.92 38.34
CA SER A 826 32.95 8.04 38.62
C SER A 826 32.39 7.92 40.05
N SER A 827 32.42 9.02 40.80
CA SER A 827 31.91 9.14 42.16
C SER A 827 30.56 9.87 42.26
N ASP A 828 30.08 10.42 41.15
CA ASP A 828 28.92 11.31 41.03
C ASP A 828 27.88 10.81 40.00
N SER A 829 28.09 9.62 39.43
CA SER A 829 27.27 9.02 38.36
C SER A 829 27.00 9.95 37.16
N SER A 830 27.89 10.91 36.90
CA SER A 830 27.69 11.92 35.83
C SER A 830 28.98 12.49 35.21
N THR A 831 30.14 12.36 35.88
CA THR A 831 31.46 12.77 35.36
C THR A 831 32.53 11.71 35.65
N CYS A 832 33.67 11.82 34.96
CA CYS A 832 34.85 10.99 35.20
C CYS A 832 35.89 11.65 36.14
N GLY A 833 35.48 12.62 36.97
CA GLY A 833 36.40 13.36 37.84
C GLY A 833 37.24 12.47 38.77
N GLY A 834 36.66 11.39 39.30
CA GLY A 834 37.36 10.43 40.17
C GLY A 834 38.40 9.53 39.46
N CYS A 835 38.46 9.54 38.13
CA CYS A 835 39.40 8.73 37.35
C CYS A 835 40.82 9.32 37.25
N GLY A 836 41.01 10.59 37.64
CA GLY A 836 42.30 11.28 37.54
C GLY A 836 42.51 12.35 38.61
N GLN A 837 43.76 12.49 39.08
CA GLN A 837 44.17 13.55 40.02
C GLN A 837 44.36 14.91 39.34
N THR A 838 44.35 14.96 38.01
CA THR A 838 44.51 16.19 37.22
C THR A 838 43.52 16.19 36.05
N ASN A 839 43.11 17.38 35.60
CA ASN A 839 42.22 17.54 34.45
C ASN A 839 42.79 16.88 33.18
N ALA A 840 44.12 16.84 33.02
CA ALA A 840 44.78 16.17 31.89
C ALA A 840 44.50 14.66 31.87
N ILE A 841 44.48 14.00 33.03
CA ILE A 841 44.13 12.57 33.13
C ILE A 841 42.62 12.38 33.02
N GLN A 842 41.82 13.23 33.70
CA GLN A 842 40.35 13.15 33.65
C GLN A 842 39.81 13.27 32.22
N ASN A 843 40.37 14.18 31.42
CA ASN A 843 39.98 14.42 30.02
C ASN A 843 40.32 13.26 29.06
N LEU A 844 41.10 12.25 29.48
CA LEU A 844 41.26 11.02 28.70
C LEU A 844 40.01 10.13 28.73
N PHE A 845 39.17 10.27 29.76
CA PHE A 845 38.01 9.44 30.00
C PHE A 845 36.72 10.07 29.47
N THR A 846 35.91 9.28 28.78
CA THR A 846 34.50 9.60 28.51
C THR A 846 33.60 8.86 29.50
N PHE A 847 32.54 9.54 29.94
CA PHE A 847 31.52 9.00 30.82
C PHE A 847 30.64 7.99 30.06
N GLY A 848 30.41 6.83 30.68
CA GLY A 848 29.60 5.75 30.14
C GLY A 848 28.20 5.73 30.76
N VAL A 849 27.88 4.63 31.47
CA VAL A 849 26.59 4.44 32.16
C VAL A 849 26.86 4.06 33.62
N GLY A 850 26.08 4.64 34.55
CA GLY A 850 26.28 4.46 35.99
C GLY A 850 27.59 5.12 36.45
N ASN A 851 28.40 4.41 37.23
CA ASN A 851 29.69 4.91 37.70
C ASN A 851 30.88 4.61 36.76
N SER A 852 30.58 4.27 35.50
CA SER A 852 31.56 3.70 34.55
C SER A 852 32.16 4.77 33.63
N CYS A 853 33.47 4.77 33.47
CA CYS A 853 34.22 5.65 32.58
C CYS A 853 35.25 4.84 31.77
N PHE A 854 35.57 5.26 30.54
CA PHE A 854 36.54 4.55 29.69
C PHE A 854 37.45 5.53 28.96
N VAL A 855 38.71 5.14 28.73
CA VAL A 855 39.66 5.94 27.94
C VAL A 855 39.22 5.95 26.48
N VAL A 856 39.12 7.14 25.86
CA VAL A 856 38.60 7.31 24.49
C VAL A 856 39.54 6.68 23.44
N ASP A 857 40.84 6.80 23.67
CA ASP A 857 41.89 6.26 22.80
C ASP A 857 43.12 5.86 23.62
N CYS A 858 43.51 4.59 23.55
CA CYS A 858 44.64 4.01 24.27
C CYS A 858 45.98 4.12 23.51
N THR A 859 46.07 4.91 22.42
CA THR A 859 47.36 5.18 21.78
C THR A 859 48.31 5.95 22.71
N ALA A 860 49.60 5.65 22.60
CA ALA A 860 50.66 6.38 23.30
C ALA A 860 50.75 7.86 22.88
N SER A 861 50.24 8.20 21.69
CA SER A 861 50.09 9.60 21.24
C SER A 861 49.01 10.37 22.01
N THR A 862 47.88 9.75 22.34
CA THR A 862 46.76 10.41 23.02
C THR A 862 46.91 10.37 24.55
N VAL A 863 47.35 9.23 25.10
CA VAL A 863 47.60 9.10 26.55
C VAL A 863 48.88 9.84 26.96
N GLY A 864 49.95 9.75 26.16
CA GLY A 864 51.25 10.33 26.47
C GLY A 864 51.80 9.86 27.81
N SER A 865 52.31 10.79 28.61
CA SER A 865 52.81 10.54 29.97
C SER A 865 51.72 10.55 31.05
N ASN A 866 50.44 10.68 30.71
CA ASN A 866 49.34 10.88 31.67
C ASN A 866 48.83 9.54 32.25
N LEU A 867 49.74 8.68 32.69
CA LEU A 867 49.43 7.34 33.20
C LEU A 867 49.03 7.36 34.69
N ASN A 868 48.02 6.59 35.03
CA ASN A 868 47.70 6.15 36.39
C ASN A 868 47.09 4.74 36.35
N GLY A 869 46.77 4.16 37.51
CA GLY A 869 46.19 2.82 37.57
C GLY A 869 44.81 2.68 36.90
N TRP A 870 44.00 3.75 36.85
CA TRP A 870 42.73 3.74 36.11
C TRP A 870 42.93 3.69 34.59
N VAL A 871 43.90 4.45 34.06
CA VAL A 871 44.27 4.45 32.63
C VAL A 871 44.85 3.09 32.25
N CYS A 872 45.77 2.54 33.05
CA CYS A 872 46.32 1.21 32.84
C CYS A 872 45.24 0.12 32.84
N ASN A 873 44.34 0.12 33.84
CA ASN A 873 43.27 -0.86 33.94
C ASN A 873 42.27 -0.74 32.77
N SER A 874 41.86 0.48 32.37
CA SER A 874 40.97 0.70 31.23
C SER A 874 41.60 0.23 29.91
N CYS A 875 42.86 0.59 29.64
CA CYS A 875 43.57 0.20 28.42
C CYS A 875 44.14 -1.22 28.43
N SER A 876 43.97 -1.99 29.52
CA SER A 876 44.59 -3.31 29.72
C SER A 876 44.26 -4.36 28.66
N SER A 877 43.20 -4.18 27.87
CA SER A 877 42.80 -5.07 26.76
C SER A 877 42.82 -4.41 25.38
N ALA A 878 43.30 -3.17 25.24
CA ALA A 878 43.32 -2.46 23.97
C ALA A 878 44.45 -2.99 23.08
N THR A 879 44.13 -3.52 21.89
CA THR A 879 45.09 -4.18 21.01
C THR A 879 45.39 -3.36 19.75
N GLY A 880 46.67 -3.11 19.46
CA GLY A 880 47.10 -2.37 18.27
C GLY A 880 48.54 -1.86 18.35
N ASN A 881 49.19 -1.68 17.19
CA ASN A 881 50.50 -1.02 17.13
C ASN A 881 50.34 0.47 17.49
N GLY A 882 51.12 0.94 18.46
CA GLY A 882 51.07 2.32 18.95
C GLY A 882 50.25 2.55 20.21
N ASN A 883 49.65 1.50 20.80
CA ASN A 883 49.03 1.56 22.13
C ASN A 883 50.10 1.73 23.24
N ILE A 884 49.67 2.21 24.42
CA ILE A 884 50.50 2.17 25.63
C ILE A 884 50.83 0.71 26.03
N THR A 885 51.88 0.53 26.85
CA THR A 885 52.29 -0.80 27.33
C THR A 885 51.16 -1.51 28.07
N VAL A 886 50.87 -2.75 27.70
CA VAL A 886 49.78 -3.55 28.28
C VAL A 886 50.13 -3.97 29.71
N GLY A 887 49.33 -3.55 30.67
CA GLY A 887 49.42 -3.94 32.07
C GLY A 887 48.27 -3.35 32.89
N GLN A 888 47.78 -4.08 33.89
CA GLN A 888 46.61 -3.65 34.67
C GLN A 888 46.96 -2.67 35.80
N TYR A 889 48.17 -2.74 36.35
CA TYR A 889 48.59 -1.99 37.53
C TYR A 889 49.58 -0.89 37.15
N TYR A 890 49.58 0.23 37.86
CA TYR A 890 50.56 1.30 37.65
C TYR A 890 51.68 1.22 38.70
N ASN A 891 52.93 1.09 38.26
CA ASN A 891 54.09 0.95 39.15
C ASN A 891 54.77 2.29 39.53
N GLY A 892 54.20 3.42 39.15
CA GLY A 892 54.80 4.75 39.31
C GLY A 892 55.50 5.30 38.06
N THR A 893 55.71 4.47 37.03
CA THR A 893 56.35 4.89 35.76
C THR A 893 55.66 4.32 34.52
N THR A 894 55.13 3.09 34.57
CA THR A 894 54.44 2.44 33.45
C THR A 894 53.37 1.46 33.95
N CYS A 895 52.54 0.99 33.01
CA CYS A 895 51.57 -0.07 33.25
C CYS A 895 52.27 -1.45 33.25
N VAL A 896 51.96 -2.28 34.24
CA VAL A 896 52.58 -3.60 34.44
C VAL A 896 51.54 -4.68 34.72
N ALA A 897 51.85 -5.93 34.35
CA ALA A 897 50.97 -7.08 34.57
C ALA A 897 50.92 -7.55 36.05
N SER A 898 51.91 -7.17 36.87
CA SER A 898 51.97 -7.45 38.31
C SER A 898 52.83 -6.42 39.02
N CYS A 899 52.60 -6.19 40.32
CA CYS A 899 53.41 -5.27 41.12
C CYS A 899 54.81 -5.83 41.43
N PRO A 900 55.83 -4.97 41.62
CA PRO A 900 57.16 -5.38 42.05
C PRO A 900 57.17 -6.13 43.41
N PRO A 901 58.15 -7.03 43.65
CA PRO A 901 58.29 -7.72 44.94
C PRO A 901 58.34 -6.75 46.13
N GLY A 902 57.53 -7.01 47.16
CA GLY A 902 57.38 -6.13 48.33
C GLY A 902 56.35 -5.00 48.16
N GLN A 903 55.65 -4.94 47.02
CA GLN A 903 54.54 -4.01 46.78
C GLN A 903 53.22 -4.75 46.47
N GLN A 904 52.10 -4.07 46.72
CA GLN A 904 50.75 -4.52 46.36
C GLN A 904 49.91 -3.34 45.82
N ALA A 905 48.88 -3.64 45.03
CA ALA A 905 47.90 -2.67 44.54
C ALA A 905 46.49 -3.15 44.85
N SER A 906 45.56 -2.21 45.04
CA SER A 906 44.15 -2.51 45.31
C SER A 906 43.23 -1.51 44.60
N LEU A 907 41.92 -1.78 44.64
CA LEU A 907 40.90 -0.81 44.23
C LEU A 907 40.97 0.48 45.07
N SER A 908 41.31 0.39 46.37
CA SER A 908 41.45 1.56 47.26
C SER A 908 42.72 2.37 47.02
N THR A 909 43.77 1.80 46.40
CA THR A 909 44.94 2.56 45.89
C THR A 909 44.76 3.01 44.43
N GLY A 910 43.57 2.83 43.83
CA GLY A 910 43.31 3.17 42.43
C GLY A 910 44.19 2.37 41.45
N TRP A 911 44.49 1.10 41.78
CA TRP A 911 45.34 0.18 41.02
C TRP A 911 46.83 0.61 40.91
N VAL A 912 47.30 1.45 41.85
CA VAL A 912 48.72 1.83 41.99
C VAL A 912 49.44 0.89 42.96
N CYS A 913 50.63 0.40 42.58
CA CYS A 913 51.48 -0.42 43.43
C CYS A 913 52.14 0.41 44.55
N GLN A 914 52.04 -0.06 45.80
CA GLN A 914 52.60 0.60 46.99
C GLN A 914 53.29 -0.41 47.92
N PRO A 915 54.34 -0.02 48.67
CA PRO A 915 55.05 -0.90 49.61
C PRO A 915 54.15 -1.53 50.68
N ILE A 916 54.50 -2.75 51.11
CA ILE A 916 53.86 -3.44 52.23
C ILE A 916 54.51 -2.96 53.55
N PRO A 917 53.78 -2.31 54.49
CA PRO A 917 54.40 -1.71 55.68
C PRO A 917 55.02 -2.72 56.65
N ASN A 918 56.25 -2.43 57.12
CA ASN A 918 56.99 -3.26 58.08
C ASN A 918 57.46 -2.40 59.29
N PRO A 919 56.59 -2.13 60.28
CA PRO A 919 56.84 -1.13 61.32
C PRO A 919 57.93 -1.53 62.33
N GLY A 920 58.59 -0.52 62.91
CA GLY A 920 59.62 -0.65 63.93
C GLY A 920 59.07 -0.79 65.36
N SER A 921 59.98 -1.06 66.30
CA SER A 921 59.70 -1.05 67.74
C SER A 921 59.66 0.37 68.33
N ASN A 922 58.95 0.51 69.45
CA ASN A 922 58.80 1.79 70.14
C ASN A 922 60.12 2.26 70.78
N VAL A 923 60.40 3.57 70.67
CA VAL A 923 61.53 4.28 71.27
C VAL A 923 61.06 5.55 71.98
N THR A 924 61.69 5.87 73.11
CA THR A 924 61.22 6.92 74.03
C THR A 924 61.84 8.28 73.70
N CYS A 925 61.40 8.89 72.58
CA CYS A 925 61.96 10.14 72.05
C CYS A 925 60.93 11.28 71.84
N SER A 926 59.69 11.11 72.29
CA SER A 926 58.78 12.25 72.48
C SER A 926 59.14 13.00 73.77
N ASN A 927 59.23 14.34 73.68
CA ASN A 927 59.53 15.23 74.80
C ASN A 927 58.28 15.94 75.35
N ASP A 928 57.13 15.78 74.69
CA ASP A 928 55.87 16.52 74.91
C ASP A 928 54.66 15.60 75.16
N SER A 929 54.88 14.27 75.15
CA SER A 929 53.88 13.20 75.24
C SER A 929 52.82 13.20 74.13
N GLN A 930 53.05 13.93 73.03
CA GLN A 930 52.06 14.18 71.97
C GLN A 930 52.62 14.10 70.54
N THR A 931 53.92 14.34 70.34
CA THR A 931 54.57 14.32 69.01
C THR A 931 55.93 13.62 69.05
N CYS A 932 56.36 13.12 67.89
CA CYS A 932 57.69 12.53 67.71
C CYS A 932 58.78 13.55 67.37
N ALA A 933 58.57 14.84 67.70
CA ALA A 933 59.52 15.91 67.35
C ALA A 933 60.92 15.71 67.94
N GLY A 934 61.05 15.10 69.13
CA GLY A 934 62.34 14.78 69.75
C GLY A 934 63.09 13.61 69.10
N CYS A 935 62.46 12.84 68.21
CA CYS A 935 63.05 11.69 67.52
C CYS A 935 63.97 12.07 66.34
N GLY A 936 63.97 13.34 65.91
CA GLY A 936 64.80 13.82 64.80
C GLY A 936 64.99 15.33 64.80
N LEU A 937 66.14 15.81 64.32
CA LEU A 937 66.45 17.24 64.21
C LEU A 937 65.89 17.88 62.92
N THR A 938 65.31 17.09 62.02
CA THR A 938 64.67 17.55 60.78
C THR A 938 63.26 16.99 60.67
N ASN A 939 62.37 17.76 60.05
CA ASN A 939 60.98 17.34 59.82
C ASN A 939 60.89 16.01 59.07
N ASP A 940 61.83 15.70 58.18
CA ASP A 940 61.80 14.49 57.37
C ASP A 940 62.21 13.24 58.14
N ILE A 941 63.11 13.36 59.14
CA ILE A 941 63.34 12.27 60.11
C ILE A 941 62.14 12.13 61.04
N GLN A 942 61.54 13.23 61.50
CA GLN A 942 60.38 13.19 62.39
C GLN A 942 59.16 12.51 61.73
N LYS A 943 58.91 12.75 60.44
CA LYS A 943 57.86 12.09 59.63
C LYS A 943 58.01 10.58 59.50
N LEU A 944 59.20 10.01 59.73
CA LEU A 944 59.38 8.56 59.72
C LEU A 944 58.67 7.89 60.91
N PHE A 945 58.40 8.63 61.99
CA PHE A 945 57.82 8.10 63.22
C PHE A 945 56.32 8.37 63.33
N THR A 946 55.57 7.34 63.73
CA THR A 946 54.21 7.47 64.24
C THR A 946 54.25 7.59 65.78
N HIS A 947 53.42 8.47 66.34
CA HIS A 947 53.29 8.64 67.79
C HIS A 947 52.45 7.52 68.40
N GLY A 948 52.96 6.90 69.47
CA GLY A 948 52.29 5.85 70.22
C GLY A 948 51.54 6.39 71.43
N THR A 949 51.67 5.69 72.56
CA THR A 949 51.13 6.12 73.86
C THR A 949 52.26 6.62 74.77
N GLN A 950 51.99 7.70 75.52
CA GLN A 950 53.01 8.40 76.32
C GLN A 950 54.19 8.86 75.44
N ASN A 951 55.41 8.92 75.97
CA ASN A 951 56.59 9.44 75.27
C ASN A 951 57.16 8.52 74.16
N GLN A 952 56.37 7.55 73.66
CA GLN A 952 56.83 6.50 72.75
C GLN A 952 56.47 6.81 71.29
N CYS A 953 57.44 6.55 70.40
CA CYS A 953 57.30 6.69 68.95
C CYS A 953 57.93 5.48 68.26
N SER A 954 57.42 5.08 67.09
CA SER A 954 57.99 3.98 66.30
C SER A 954 58.06 4.33 64.81
N VAL A 955 59.09 3.84 64.11
CA VAL A 955 59.22 4.05 62.66
C VAL A 955 58.10 3.32 61.92
N THR A 956 57.38 4.03 61.07
CA THR A 956 56.14 3.55 60.41
C THR A 956 56.41 2.40 59.42
N ASP A 957 57.55 2.44 58.72
CA ASP A 957 58.07 1.33 57.92
C ASP A 957 59.60 1.36 57.94
N CYS A 958 60.22 0.23 58.32
CA CYS A 958 61.67 0.07 58.41
C CYS A 958 62.33 -0.35 57.09
N SER A 959 61.59 -0.35 55.98
CA SER A 959 62.17 -0.55 54.65
C SER A 959 63.21 0.52 54.31
N SER A 960 64.29 0.10 53.64
CA SER A 960 65.33 0.99 53.12
C SER A 960 64.79 2.00 52.09
N ALA A 961 63.65 1.73 51.46
CA ALA A 961 62.99 2.63 50.53
C ALA A 961 62.25 3.78 51.22
N VAL A 962 61.68 3.57 52.41
CA VAL A 962 60.99 4.62 53.19
C VAL A 962 61.96 5.40 54.06
N VAL A 963 62.90 4.73 54.73
CA VAL A 963 63.90 5.40 55.59
C VAL A 963 64.98 6.11 54.77
N GLY A 964 65.44 5.49 53.67
CA GLY A 964 66.49 6.05 52.81
C GLY A 964 67.76 6.44 53.58
N SER A 965 68.27 7.64 53.31
CA SER A 965 69.43 8.23 53.99
C SER A 965 69.11 8.96 55.29
N ASN A 966 67.84 9.01 55.73
CA ASN A 966 67.38 9.77 56.90
C ASN A 966 67.63 9.01 58.23
N LEU A 967 68.83 8.46 58.38
CA LEU A 967 69.24 7.66 59.54
C LEU A 967 69.68 8.53 60.72
N ASN A 968 69.26 8.14 61.92
CA ASN A 968 69.85 8.57 63.19
C ASN A 968 69.74 7.42 64.21
N GLY A 969 70.26 7.62 65.43
CA GLY A 969 70.24 6.59 66.47
C GLY A 969 68.82 6.16 66.90
N TRP A 970 67.83 7.06 66.88
CA TRP A 970 66.44 6.71 67.18
C TRP A 970 65.82 5.81 66.10
N VAL A 971 66.08 6.10 64.83
CA VAL A 971 65.64 5.28 63.68
C VAL A 971 66.30 3.90 63.73
N CYS A 972 67.62 3.85 63.96
CA CYS A 972 68.37 2.60 64.13
C CYS A 972 67.81 1.75 65.29
N ASN A 973 67.64 2.34 66.47
CA ASN A 973 67.11 1.63 67.64
C ASN A 973 65.68 1.14 67.40
N SER A 974 64.79 1.96 66.82
CA SER A 974 63.42 1.56 66.49
C SER A 974 63.36 0.40 65.50
N CYS A 975 64.15 0.43 64.43
CA CYS A 975 64.17 -0.63 63.42
C CYS A 975 65.05 -1.84 63.78
N SER A 976 65.72 -1.84 64.94
CA SER A 976 66.69 -2.88 65.34
C SER A 976 66.13 -4.31 65.45
N THR A 977 64.81 -4.48 65.42
CA THR A 977 64.10 -5.78 65.50
C THR A 977 63.30 -6.12 64.24
N ALA A 978 63.17 -5.18 63.29
CA ALA A 978 62.30 -5.33 62.12
C ALA A 978 62.91 -6.30 61.08
N LYS A 979 62.17 -7.35 60.71
CA LYS A 979 62.67 -8.44 59.86
C LYS A 979 62.20 -8.28 58.40
N GLY A 980 63.12 -8.36 57.45
CA GLY A 980 62.83 -8.32 56.01
C GLY A 980 64.10 -8.13 55.18
N GLN A 981 64.15 -8.68 53.96
CA GLN A 981 65.34 -8.59 53.09
C GLN A 981 65.63 -7.16 52.59
N ASN A 982 64.64 -6.26 52.61
CA ASN A 982 64.75 -4.89 52.11
C ASN A 982 64.78 -3.82 53.23
N ASN A 983 64.95 -4.23 54.49
CA ASN A 983 65.00 -3.31 55.63
C ASN A 983 66.36 -2.59 55.72
N ILE A 984 66.44 -1.50 56.49
CA ILE A 984 67.73 -0.89 56.83
C ILE A 984 68.62 -1.85 57.64
N ALA A 985 69.93 -1.61 57.64
CA ALA A 985 70.91 -2.45 58.33
C ALA A 985 70.59 -2.58 59.84
N THR A 986 70.60 -3.81 60.35
CA THR A 986 70.17 -4.11 61.72
C THR A 986 71.23 -3.70 62.74
N GLY A 987 70.93 -2.69 63.57
CA GLY A 987 71.81 -2.24 64.64
C GLY A 987 71.14 -1.18 65.52
N GLN A 988 71.42 -1.18 66.82
CA GLN A 988 70.77 -0.28 67.80
C GLN A 988 71.36 1.14 67.85
N TYR A 989 72.58 1.33 67.33
CA TYR A 989 73.33 2.59 67.47
C TYR A 989 73.67 3.17 66.10
N TYR A 990 73.75 4.49 66.00
CA TYR A 990 74.18 5.17 64.77
C TYR A 990 75.63 5.64 64.89
N ASN A 991 76.49 5.19 63.97
CA ASN A 991 77.93 5.50 64.00
C ASN A 991 78.34 6.79 63.26
N GLY A 992 77.36 7.54 62.74
CA GLY A 992 77.59 8.70 61.86
C GLY A 992 77.36 8.43 60.38
N THR A 993 77.24 7.16 59.97
CA THR A 993 77.00 6.75 58.57
C THR A 993 75.93 5.67 58.43
N THR A 994 75.86 4.72 59.37
CA THR A 994 74.90 3.60 59.33
C THR A 994 74.54 3.10 60.74
N CYS A 995 73.54 2.23 60.81
CA CYS A 995 73.14 1.53 62.02
C CYS A 995 74.11 0.36 62.30
N VAL A 996 74.55 0.22 63.55
CA VAL A 996 75.52 -0.78 64.00
C VAL A 996 75.09 -1.42 65.33
N ALA A 997 75.48 -2.69 65.54
CA ALA A 997 75.16 -3.43 66.76
C ALA A 997 76.00 -2.99 67.98
N SER A 998 77.15 -2.34 67.75
CA SER A 998 78.03 -1.79 68.78
C SER A 998 78.80 -0.57 68.25
N CYS A 999 79.18 0.35 69.14
CA CYS A 999 79.96 1.53 68.76
C CYS A 999 81.43 1.20 68.50
N PRO A 1000 82.13 1.96 67.62
CA PRO A 1000 83.56 1.83 67.40
C PRO A 1000 84.39 2.02 68.69
N ASN A 1001 85.56 1.36 68.77
CA ASN A 1001 86.43 1.39 69.94
C ASN A 1001 86.71 2.82 70.44
N GLY A 1002 86.55 3.04 71.76
CA GLY A 1002 86.70 4.35 72.40
C GLY A 1002 85.44 5.23 72.37
N GLN A 1003 84.36 4.79 71.73
CA GLN A 1003 83.07 5.48 71.70
C GLN A 1003 81.98 4.73 72.48
N SER A 1004 80.98 5.46 72.96
CA SER A 1004 79.77 4.91 73.55
C SER A 1004 78.53 5.66 73.07
N ALA A 1005 77.36 5.06 73.29
CA ALA A 1005 76.05 5.63 72.96
C ALA A 1005 75.04 5.29 74.05
N SER A 1006 74.04 6.15 74.23
CA SER A 1006 72.97 5.99 75.22
C SER A 1006 71.70 6.71 74.74
N ALA A 1007 70.58 6.55 75.46
CA ALA A 1007 69.39 7.38 75.23
C ALA A 1007 69.70 8.89 75.33
N SER A 1008 70.60 9.29 76.26
CA SER A 1008 71.03 10.69 76.39
C SER A 1008 71.97 11.20 75.28
N THR A 1009 72.56 10.32 74.47
CA THR A 1009 73.21 10.71 73.20
C THR A 1009 72.31 10.53 71.97
N GLY A 1010 71.03 10.17 72.16
CA GLY A 1010 70.11 9.83 71.07
C GLY A 1010 70.53 8.57 70.30
N TYR A 1011 71.17 7.61 70.99
CA TYR A 1011 71.76 6.39 70.43
C TYR A 1011 72.84 6.62 69.35
N VAL A 1012 73.41 7.84 69.29
CA VAL A 1012 74.57 8.15 68.43
C VAL A 1012 75.86 7.85 69.18
N CYS A 1013 76.78 7.13 68.52
CA CYS A 1013 78.11 6.84 69.03
C CYS A 1013 78.96 8.12 69.10
N LYS A 1014 79.58 8.37 70.26
CA LYS A 1014 80.48 9.51 70.48
C LYS A 1014 81.70 9.08 71.30
N PRO A 1015 82.90 9.66 71.06
CA PRO A 1015 84.06 9.44 71.93
C PRO A 1015 83.73 9.76 73.39
N GLY A 1016 84.18 8.91 74.31
CA GLY A 1016 83.97 9.14 75.75
C GLY A 1016 84.68 10.40 76.23
N SER A 1017 83.93 11.46 76.53
CA SER A 1017 84.48 12.67 77.14
C SER A 1017 84.84 12.40 78.61
N SER A 1018 86.12 12.09 78.88
CA SER A 1018 86.63 12.03 80.25
C SER A 1018 86.35 13.33 80.99
N PRO A 1019 85.86 13.28 82.25
CA PRO A 1019 85.72 14.48 83.07
C PRO A 1019 87.10 15.09 83.39
N ALA A 1020 87.13 16.40 83.60
CA ALA A 1020 88.31 17.12 84.07
C ALA A 1020 88.70 16.66 85.50
N PRO A 1021 89.98 16.80 85.90
CA PRO A 1021 90.51 16.20 87.14
C PRO A 1021 90.15 17.01 88.41
N VAL A 1022 90.65 16.50 89.54
CA VAL A 1022 90.40 16.93 90.95
C VAL A 1022 89.09 16.32 91.52
N ASN A 1023 89.07 15.65 92.68
CA ASN A 1023 90.10 15.49 93.71
C ASN A 1023 90.35 14.02 94.11
N ASN A 1024 91.47 13.77 94.80
CA ASN A 1024 91.92 12.45 95.26
C ASN A 1024 92.02 12.42 96.80
N ASN A 1025 92.16 11.22 97.40
CA ASN A 1025 92.24 10.97 98.86
C ASN A 1025 90.97 11.28 99.67
N ALA A 1026 90.67 10.69 100.83
CA ALA A 1026 91.00 9.39 101.46
C ALA A 1026 89.94 9.18 102.61
N SER A 1027 89.98 8.29 103.61
CA SER A 1027 90.98 7.35 104.14
C SER A 1027 90.34 6.34 105.10
N GLN A 1028 90.76 5.07 105.03
CA GLN A 1028 91.02 4.15 106.17
C GLN A 1028 89.90 3.81 107.20
N SER A 1029 90.21 2.78 108.02
CA SER A 1029 89.35 2.06 108.98
C SER A 1029 88.18 1.28 108.33
N SER A 1030 87.89 0.01 108.62
CA SER A 1030 88.18 -0.91 109.74
C SER A 1030 87.27 -0.80 110.97
N ILE A 1031 86.42 -1.84 111.11
CA ILE A 1031 86.02 -2.49 112.38
C ILE A 1031 84.81 -1.90 113.18
N ILE A 1032 83.68 -2.62 113.05
CA ILE A 1032 82.63 -2.93 114.07
C ILE A 1032 81.40 -1.99 114.27
N SER A 1033 80.23 -2.66 114.34
CA SER A 1033 78.91 -2.29 114.96
C SER A 1033 77.87 -1.37 114.27
N TYR A 1034 76.99 -2.03 113.48
CA TYR A 1034 75.53 -2.21 113.74
C TYR A 1034 74.47 -1.08 113.56
N ILE A 1035 73.48 -1.40 112.70
CA ILE A 1035 72.02 -1.08 112.79
C ILE A 1035 71.59 0.39 112.56
N LEU A 1036 70.49 0.76 111.88
CA LEU A 1036 69.36 0.14 111.13
C LEU A 1036 69.02 1.13 109.97
N ALA A 1037 68.32 0.87 108.85
CA ALA A 1037 67.63 -0.26 108.20
C ALA A 1037 67.46 0.14 106.68
N PHE A 1038 66.86 -0.58 105.71
CA PHE A 1038 66.50 -1.98 105.40
C PHE A 1038 66.09 -2.00 103.90
N VAL A 1039 66.33 -3.01 103.06
CA VAL A 1039 67.25 -4.15 103.15
C VAL A 1039 67.59 -4.69 101.74
N MET A 1040 68.88 -4.92 101.48
CA MET A 1040 69.51 -5.76 100.43
C MET A 1040 69.28 -5.52 98.91
N LEU A 1041 70.04 -6.18 98.01
CA LEU A 1041 71.51 -6.19 97.72
C LEU A 1041 71.76 -7.02 96.43
N LYS A 1042 73.01 -7.04 95.94
CA LYS A 1042 73.50 -7.77 94.75
C LYS A 1042 74.34 -9.01 95.16
N LEU A 1043 74.44 -10.00 94.26
CA LEU A 1043 75.43 -11.11 94.23
C LEU A 1043 75.41 -12.20 95.33
N LEU A 1044 75.24 -13.47 94.91
CA LEU A 1044 76.25 -14.53 95.11
C LEU A 1044 75.99 -15.78 94.23
N ILE A 1045 77.10 -16.39 93.78
CA ILE A 1045 77.29 -17.48 92.80
C ILE A 1045 77.47 -16.98 91.36
#